data_AF-A0A173TYR8-F1
#
_entry.id   AF-A0A173TYR8-F1
#
_cell.length_a   1.000
_cell.length_b   1.000
_cell.length_c   1.000
_cell.angle_alpha   90.00
_cell.angle_beta   90.00
_cell.angle_gamma   90.00
#
_symmetry.space_group_name_H-M   'P 1'
#
loop_
_entity.id
_entity.type
_entity.pdbx_description
1 polymer ?
#
loop_
_entity_poly.entity_id
_entity_poly.type
_entity_poly.pdbx_seq_one_letter_code
_entity_poly.pdbx_strand_id
1 'polypeptide(L)'
;MQKVRKLVTTIMIAALITAMEGITILPLSHHVKADTNTVSQTSQAENDLTKYKKINGIGDNTVLGADFSHYQLQKNAWKKVWKNYKGIEVSNVFEYVRSQGINTISVKVAVNPTKDKEGNESYLSLENAKKTLKEAKKAGLKTNVTLLYSDDITYARGQKLPDGWDTDSAEEKALEYTKNVIKELKAADAVPTMITIGNEVNYNFLNMSSGDGWEGFVAMSKISKMIREEGIKPAVSVSAPTTDASDIQWIIGKLGNADVDYDYIGVNIYPDTHNENYVKTLKNTVEEKAAGKQMIISSVKCPWKDSEGKASITTQTKSIYDYLQATIDEKNAGGLIYNDADFVGAWDSFFDENGQAMSSLAIFAYAQGNQVDVSTYKDPWEYGGDTGLKNLTASVKKLNNMSQSSIRGMDISSYTALKKAGVKYYDFDGKETSLLKVLHDNGVNYIRIRIWNDPTNEKGETYGGGANDVAAGLEIAKEAAQYDMKLLLDFHYSDFWADPALQKIPKAWEKDKNDTEKMKQNVYDFTKDTIKKFQEVGADIGMVQVGNEITNGMLDIMPDYSKGETYKDTWGNAKNAKILCGYLKAGIKAVRECTPKALVTLHLESMGYGKCSEIMNAWERNGVDYDVFGSSFYQFWQGNSSKNALAGLQKIENLAKSRGKMYAVMETSWLNSLKDADGTSNVIGEGHANAKVYSDDPQGQVDALTDMYQTLLSNDNGLGAFYWEGAWIPVKAGWTNWKYNKDMSDRYGTGWAAQGAKGYYPDNKMYYNGQPAWGGSSWDNQTLFDSNGYPLQSLKFYKDSVSKGKEQIIALKIVDKNGKEVYPTQYVKVEVGKTRKITLPKFSGYYPKNKKYNMTLKGTQEGNTVQKVVYTRTAAGPAISYNYRVKVTKKNYKLYKNFKWKKSKTKVYKKTYVAKYRYDHKNGNKYLALYTKGGKFVGYINKKAVKRLGSATQPEQGKAYTYGKRVKIKSKKYKLYKNFKWKKSKTKVYKKTYVAKYRYKHENGNKYLALYTKSGKFIGYINSKAAKVVK
;
A
#
# COMPACT_ATOMS: atom_id res chain seq x y z
N MET A 1 -30.44 16.30 -7.59
CA MET A 1 -30.98 16.20 -8.96
C MET A 1 -30.05 16.93 -9.92
N GLN A 2 -29.52 16.17 -10.90
CA GLN A 2 -29.05 16.55 -12.25
C GLN A 2 -28.01 17.70 -12.41
N LYS A 3 -26.73 17.38 -12.71
CA LYS A 3 -26.08 17.28 -14.06
C LYS A 3 -25.58 18.68 -14.52
N VAL A 4 -24.35 18.98 -14.98
CA VAL A 4 -23.41 18.44 -16.00
C VAL A 4 -22.04 19.17 -15.78
N ARG A 5 -20.83 18.58 -15.67
CA ARG A 5 -19.88 17.94 -16.62
C ARG A 5 -19.11 18.88 -17.60
N LYS A 6 -17.77 18.65 -17.69
CA LYS A 6 -16.70 19.18 -18.60
C LYS A 6 -16.10 20.55 -18.24
N LEU A 7 -14.78 20.82 -18.24
CA LEU A 7 -13.67 20.31 -19.06
C LEU A 7 -12.39 20.05 -18.24
N VAL A 8 -11.73 18.92 -18.53
CA VAL A 8 -10.30 18.65 -18.34
C VAL A 8 -9.75 18.39 -19.74
N THR A 9 -8.57 18.94 -20.05
CA THR A 9 -7.46 18.42 -20.91
C THR A 9 -6.84 19.54 -21.76
N THR A 10 -5.49 19.58 -21.72
CA THR A 10 -4.51 20.17 -22.67
C THR A 10 -3.78 21.44 -22.21
N ILE A 11 -2.46 21.32 -21.99
CA ILE A 11 -1.33 22.18 -22.40
C ILE A 11 -0.08 21.74 -21.58
N MET A 12 0.74 20.84 -22.16
CA MET A 12 2.08 21.08 -22.77
C MET A 12 3.21 20.72 -21.77
N ILE A 13 4.07 19.71 -21.98
CA ILE A 13 5.10 19.54 -23.04
C ILE A 13 5.92 20.82 -23.28
N ALA A 14 7.08 20.93 -22.62
CA ALA A 14 8.35 21.30 -23.24
C ALA A 14 9.46 21.44 -22.17
N ALA A 15 10.56 20.71 -22.41
CA ALA A 15 11.93 20.82 -21.89
C ALA A 15 12.39 19.45 -21.35
N LEU A 16 13.46 18.79 -21.81
CA LEU A 16 14.57 19.13 -22.69
C LEU A 16 15.35 17.80 -22.84
N ILE A 17 15.41 17.15 -24.01
CA ILE A 17 16.59 16.36 -24.43
C ILE A 17 16.69 16.40 -25.97
N THR A 18 17.43 17.38 -26.47
CA THR A 18 18.21 17.26 -27.70
C THR A 18 19.56 16.65 -27.32
N ALA A 19 19.76 15.39 -27.67
CA ALA A 19 21.06 14.79 -27.92
C ALA A 19 20.83 13.62 -28.89
N MET A 20 20.81 13.93 -30.19
CA MET A 20 21.10 12.95 -31.22
C MET A 20 22.60 12.68 -31.19
N GLU A 21 23.01 11.42 -31.16
CA GLU A 21 23.69 10.74 -32.28
C GLU A 21 24.40 9.47 -31.78
N GLY A 22 24.12 8.37 -32.47
CA GLY A 22 25.08 7.27 -32.62
C GLY A 22 24.99 6.11 -31.64
N ILE A 23 23.94 5.30 -31.69
CA ILE A 23 24.07 3.83 -31.51
C ILE A 23 23.09 3.14 -32.48
N THR A 24 23.65 2.33 -33.37
CA THR A 24 22.99 1.41 -34.29
C THR A 24 22.02 0.51 -33.54
N ILE A 25 20.72 0.59 -33.85
CA ILE A 25 19.70 -0.34 -33.35
C ILE A 25 19.81 -1.61 -34.19
N LEU A 26 20.33 -2.68 -33.61
CA LEU A 26 20.19 -4.04 -34.13
C LEU A 26 18.72 -4.49 -34.01
N PRO A 27 18.15 -5.21 -34.99
CA PRO A 27 16.78 -5.70 -34.88
C PRO A 27 16.70 -6.82 -33.84
N LEU A 28 15.89 -6.62 -32.80
CA LEU A 28 15.51 -7.64 -31.83
C LEU A 28 14.62 -8.69 -32.53
N SER A 29 15.24 -9.78 -32.96
CA SER A 29 14.56 -11.00 -33.39
C SER A 29 13.82 -11.61 -32.19
N HIS A 30 12.49 -11.51 -32.17
CA HIS A 30 11.64 -12.28 -31.25
C HIS A 30 11.41 -13.67 -31.82
N HIS A 31 12.42 -14.54 -31.70
CA HIS A 31 12.24 -15.98 -31.79
C HIS A 31 12.90 -16.60 -30.57
N VAL A 32 12.09 -16.99 -29.59
CA VAL A 32 12.54 -17.78 -28.45
C VAL A 32 12.71 -19.23 -28.93
N LYS A 33 13.96 -19.68 -29.03
CA LYS A 33 14.27 -21.12 -28.99
C LYS A 33 14.08 -21.58 -27.55
N ALA A 34 13.39 -22.70 -27.39
CA ALA A 34 13.06 -23.29 -26.10
C ALA A 34 14.33 -23.64 -25.30
N ASP A 35 14.50 -22.98 -24.15
CA ASP A 35 15.25 -23.53 -23.02
C ASP A 35 14.25 -24.13 -22.04
N THR A 36 14.42 -25.43 -21.79
CA THR A 36 13.63 -26.21 -20.84
C THR A 36 13.98 -25.81 -19.42
N ASN A 37 13.03 -25.17 -18.72
CA ASN A 37 12.71 -25.26 -17.28
C ASN A 37 12.34 -23.91 -16.65
N THR A 38 11.14 -23.43 -16.98
CA THR A 38 10.39 -22.52 -16.12
C THR A 38 8.92 -22.88 -16.28
N VAL A 39 8.32 -23.48 -15.25
CA VAL A 39 6.89 -23.77 -15.22
C VAL A 39 6.14 -22.45 -15.03
N SER A 40 5.91 -21.77 -16.15
CA SER A 40 4.84 -20.77 -16.27
C SER A 40 3.51 -21.48 -15.98
N GLN A 41 2.68 -20.91 -15.11
CA GLN A 41 1.29 -21.35 -14.99
C GLN A 41 0.58 -21.00 -16.30
N THR A 42 0.60 -21.92 -17.27
CA THR A 42 -0.13 -21.77 -18.52
C THR A 42 -1.62 -21.67 -18.23
N SER A 43 -2.24 -20.66 -18.81
CA SER A 43 -3.67 -20.49 -18.75
C SER A 43 -4.38 -21.67 -19.46
N GLN A 44 -5.62 -21.97 -19.06
CA GLN A 44 -6.40 -23.04 -19.71
C GLN A 44 -6.55 -22.81 -21.24
N ALA A 45 -6.59 -21.54 -21.68
CA ALA A 45 -6.60 -21.17 -23.09
C ALA A 45 -5.27 -21.45 -23.83
N GLU A 46 -4.11 -21.28 -23.19
CA GLU A 46 -2.81 -21.69 -23.75
C GLU A 46 -2.72 -23.22 -23.83
N ASN A 47 -3.18 -23.94 -22.79
CA ASN A 47 -3.24 -25.40 -22.80
C ASN A 47 -4.12 -25.92 -23.96
N ASP A 48 -5.20 -25.21 -24.32
CA ASP A 48 -6.11 -25.62 -25.40
C ASP A 48 -5.54 -25.42 -26.82
N LEU A 49 -4.58 -24.51 -27.04
CA LEU A 49 -3.94 -24.29 -28.35
C LEU A 49 -2.72 -25.18 -28.58
N THR A 50 -1.99 -25.55 -27.53
CA THR A 50 -0.79 -26.41 -27.65
C THR A 50 -1.05 -27.79 -28.25
N LYS A 51 -2.31 -28.24 -28.31
CA LYS A 51 -2.70 -29.50 -28.97
C LYS A 51 -2.58 -29.47 -30.50
N TYR A 52 -2.61 -28.28 -31.11
CA TYR A 52 -2.52 -28.12 -32.56
C TYR A 52 -1.05 -28.14 -32.99
N LYS A 53 -0.72 -29.08 -33.89
CA LYS A 53 0.66 -29.27 -34.37
C LYS A 53 0.96 -28.39 -35.57
N LYS A 54 2.24 -28.16 -35.84
CA LYS A 54 2.68 -27.56 -37.11
C LYS A 54 2.13 -28.36 -38.30
N ILE A 55 1.55 -27.68 -39.28
CA ILE A 55 1.13 -28.26 -40.55
C ILE A 55 2.34 -28.24 -41.49
N ASN A 56 2.72 -29.42 -41.99
CA ASN A 56 3.80 -29.54 -42.96
C ASN A 56 3.34 -29.00 -44.32
N GLY A 57 4.23 -28.30 -45.03
CA GLY A 57 3.91 -27.69 -46.33
C GLY A 57 3.57 -26.20 -46.28
N ILE A 58 3.33 -25.61 -45.09
CA ILE A 58 3.21 -24.15 -44.99
C ILE A 58 4.54 -23.49 -45.35
N GLY A 59 4.51 -22.61 -46.35
CA GLY A 59 5.65 -21.82 -46.79
C GLY A 59 5.23 -20.47 -47.37
N ASP A 60 6.16 -19.77 -48.04
CA ASP A 60 5.91 -18.41 -48.52
C ASP A 60 4.72 -18.32 -49.49
N ASN A 61 4.43 -19.38 -50.26
CA ASN A 61 3.33 -19.37 -51.23
C ASN A 61 1.95 -19.74 -50.64
N THR A 62 1.89 -20.15 -49.37
CA THR A 62 0.63 -20.46 -48.68
C THR A 62 -0.13 -19.19 -48.36
N VAL A 63 -1.44 -19.15 -48.64
CA VAL A 63 -2.28 -17.99 -48.31
C VAL A 63 -2.86 -18.18 -46.90
N LEU A 64 -2.28 -17.48 -45.91
CA LEU A 64 -2.82 -17.36 -44.55
C LEU A 64 -3.51 -16.00 -44.44
N GLY A 65 -4.71 -15.94 -45.01
CA GLY A 65 -5.42 -14.71 -45.34
C GLY A 65 -6.48 -14.28 -44.34
N ALA A 66 -6.68 -12.97 -44.23
CA ALA A 66 -7.78 -12.35 -43.50
C ALA A 66 -8.40 -11.20 -44.32
N ASP A 67 -9.73 -11.17 -44.42
CA ASP A 67 -10.49 -10.08 -45.06
C ASP A 67 -10.60 -8.91 -44.08
N PHE A 68 -10.13 -7.74 -44.52
CA PHE A 68 -10.13 -6.47 -43.79
C PHE A 68 -10.90 -5.38 -44.56
N SER A 69 -11.89 -5.77 -45.38
CA SER A 69 -12.72 -4.84 -46.14
C SER A 69 -13.39 -3.77 -45.24
N HIS A 70 -13.74 -4.12 -44.00
CA HIS A 70 -14.40 -3.20 -43.06
C HIS A 70 -13.44 -2.22 -42.36
N TYR A 71 -12.11 -2.37 -42.51
CA TYR A 71 -11.12 -1.75 -41.63
C TYR A 71 -11.23 -0.22 -41.55
N GLN A 72 -11.30 0.45 -42.71
CA GLN A 72 -11.36 1.92 -42.76
C GLN A 72 -12.67 2.45 -42.20
N LEU A 73 -13.79 1.76 -42.44
CA LEU A 73 -15.09 2.13 -41.89
C LEU A 73 -15.07 2.00 -40.36
N GLN A 74 -14.56 0.88 -39.85
CA GLN A 74 -14.45 0.62 -38.42
C GLN A 74 -13.53 1.61 -37.69
N LYS A 75 -12.35 1.87 -38.24
CA LYS A 75 -11.36 2.80 -37.67
C LYS A 75 -11.86 4.25 -37.70
N ASN A 76 -12.37 4.70 -38.85
CA ASN A 76 -12.61 6.11 -39.09
C ASN A 76 -14.04 6.55 -38.77
N ALA A 77 -15.05 5.80 -39.22
CA ALA A 77 -16.45 6.15 -38.98
C ALA A 77 -16.92 5.66 -37.61
N TRP A 78 -16.73 4.37 -37.31
CA TRP A 78 -17.25 3.76 -36.08
C TRP A 78 -16.32 3.86 -34.87
N LYS A 79 -15.09 4.38 -35.06
CA LYS A 79 -14.07 4.57 -34.01
C LYS A 79 -13.81 3.32 -33.18
N LYS A 80 -13.84 2.15 -33.82
CA LYS A 80 -13.50 0.87 -33.20
C LYS A 80 -11.99 0.82 -32.93
N VAL A 81 -11.64 0.16 -31.83
CA VAL A 81 -10.26 -0.11 -31.43
C VAL A 81 -10.04 -1.61 -31.43
N TRP A 82 -8.83 -2.04 -31.75
CA TRP A 82 -8.42 -3.45 -31.68
C TRP A 82 -7.51 -3.63 -30.47
N LYS A 83 -7.66 -4.74 -29.76
CA LYS A 83 -6.92 -5.07 -28.54
C LYS A 83 -6.34 -6.47 -28.66
N ASN A 84 -5.21 -6.69 -28.03
CA ASN A 84 -4.60 -8.01 -27.93
C ASN A 84 -5.38 -8.92 -26.95
N TYR A 85 -4.93 -10.17 -26.78
CA TYR A 85 -5.54 -11.14 -25.86
C TYR A 85 -5.65 -10.66 -24.41
N LYS A 86 -4.78 -9.72 -24.00
CA LYS A 86 -4.75 -9.08 -22.68
C LYS A 86 -5.68 -7.87 -22.56
N GLY A 87 -6.45 -7.55 -23.59
CA GLY A 87 -7.34 -6.38 -23.60
C GLY A 87 -6.61 -5.05 -23.76
N ILE A 88 -5.31 -5.07 -24.12
CA ILE A 88 -4.51 -3.88 -24.38
C ILE A 88 -4.67 -3.47 -25.84
N GLU A 89 -4.99 -2.21 -26.09
CA GLU A 89 -5.14 -1.65 -27.43
C GLU A 89 -3.85 -1.82 -28.26
N VAL A 90 -3.99 -2.31 -29.50
CA VAL A 90 -2.86 -2.47 -30.42
C VAL A 90 -2.72 -1.22 -31.27
N SER A 91 -1.51 -0.66 -31.31
CA SER A 91 -1.22 0.55 -32.08
C SER A 91 -1.34 0.34 -33.60
N ASN A 92 -1.06 -0.87 -34.08
CA ASN A 92 -1.20 -1.27 -35.47
C ASN A 92 -1.77 -2.69 -35.58
N VAL A 93 -3.03 -2.81 -35.98
CA VAL A 93 -3.71 -4.11 -36.11
C VAL A 93 -3.05 -5.01 -37.16
N PHE A 94 -2.45 -4.46 -38.21
CA PHE A 94 -1.79 -5.24 -39.26
C PHE A 94 -0.50 -5.91 -38.75
N GLU A 95 0.30 -5.18 -37.99
CA GLU A 95 1.48 -5.77 -37.31
C GLU A 95 1.06 -6.82 -36.30
N TYR A 96 -0.04 -6.58 -35.58
CA TYR A 96 -0.59 -7.53 -34.63
C TYR A 96 -1.03 -8.82 -35.34
N VAL A 97 -1.92 -8.79 -36.33
CA VAL A 97 -2.36 -10.02 -37.02
C VAL A 97 -1.21 -10.73 -37.73
N ARG A 98 -0.21 -9.98 -38.25
CA ARG A 98 1.02 -10.58 -38.79
C ARG A 98 1.78 -11.37 -37.72
N SER A 99 1.92 -10.82 -36.52
CA SER A 99 2.53 -11.54 -35.40
C SER A 99 1.73 -12.76 -34.95
N GLN A 100 0.44 -12.84 -35.28
CA GLN A 100 -0.41 -14.01 -35.06
C GLN A 100 -0.38 -15.02 -36.21
N GLY A 101 0.47 -14.81 -37.23
CA GLY A 101 0.71 -15.74 -38.32
C GLY A 101 -0.07 -15.46 -39.61
N ILE A 102 -0.89 -14.41 -39.66
CA ILE A 102 -1.49 -13.94 -40.92
C ILE A 102 -0.39 -13.41 -41.84
N ASN A 103 -0.43 -13.79 -43.11
CA ASN A 103 0.55 -13.34 -44.09
C ASN A 103 -0.06 -12.55 -45.27
N THR A 104 -1.39 -12.59 -45.43
CA THR A 104 -2.09 -11.96 -46.54
C THR A 104 -3.32 -11.20 -46.04
N ILE A 105 -3.50 -9.96 -46.49
CA ILE A 105 -4.71 -9.18 -46.24
C ILE A 105 -5.52 -9.07 -47.52
N SER A 106 -6.80 -9.44 -47.46
CA SER A 106 -7.74 -9.31 -48.58
C SER A 106 -8.67 -8.13 -48.36
N VAL A 107 -9.08 -7.48 -49.45
CA VAL A 107 -10.17 -6.50 -49.48
C VAL A 107 -11.06 -6.75 -50.69
N LYS A 108 -12.35 -6.40 -50.60
CA LYS A 108 -13.33 -6.52 -51.68
C LYS A 108 -13.67 -5.15 -52.25
N VAL A 109 -13.81 -5.08 -53.57
CA VAL A 109 -14.09 -3.82 -54.28
C VAL A 109 -15.27 -4.02 -55.24
N ALA A 110 -16.29 -3.20 -55.06
CA ALA A 110 -17.46 -3.11 -55.94
C ALA A 110 -17.24 -2.08 -57.05
N VAL A 111 -18.11 -2.09 -58.06
CA VAL A 111 -18.06 -1.16 -59.20
C VAL A 111 -18.64 0.20 -58.80
N ASN A 112 -19.91 0.25 -58.40
CA ASN A 112 -20.57 1.47 -57.89
C ASN A 112 -21.05 1.29 -56.44
N PRO A 113 -20.14 1.14 -55.46
CA PRO A 113 -20.53 0.89 -54.08
C PRO A 113 -21.34 2.05 -53.51
N THR A 114 -22.52 1.76 -52.97
CA THR A 114 -23.37 2.78 -52.35
C THR A 114 -22.79 3.21 -51.01
N LYS A 115 -22.73 4.53 -50.77
CA LYS A 115 -22.36 5.09 -49.45
C LYS A 115 -23.29 4.56 -48.36
N ASP A 116 -22.80 4.46 -47.14
CA ASP A 116 -23.67 4.04 -46.04
C ASP A 116 -24.76 5.08 -45.75
N LYS A 117 -25.73 4.73 -44.89
CA LYS A 117 -26.86 5.60 -44.53
C LYS A 117 -26.44 6.94 -43.90
N GLU A 118 -25.21 7.04 -43.42
CA GLU A 118 -24.62 8.21 -42.78
C GLU A 118 -23.76 9.03 -43.76
N GLY A 119 -23.67 8.59 -45.02
CA GLY A 119 -22.91 9.25 -46.08
C GLY A 119 -21.41 8.91 -46.08
N ASN A 120 -20.98 7.92 -45.29
CA ASN A 120 -19.59 7.47 -45.30
C ASN A 120 -19.30 6.63 -46.55
N GLU A 121 -18.04 6.66 -47.00
CA GLU A 121 -17.57 5.79 -48.07
C GLU A 121 -17.80 4.31 -47.71
N SER A 122 -18.37 3.56 -48.65
CA SER A 122 -18.65 2.14 -48.49
C SER A 122 -17.39 1.34 -48.15
N TYR A 123 -17.54 0.29 -47.35
CA TYR A 123 -16.45 -0.65 -47.07
C TYR A 123 -15.99 -1.40 -48.34
N LEU A 124 -16.83 -1.47 -49.38
CA LEU A 124 -16.50 -2.03 -50.69
C LEU A 124 -15.90 -0.99 -51.67
N SER A 125 -15.60 0.23 -51.22
CA SER A 125 -15.07 1.28 -52.08
C SER A 125 -13.58 1.08 -52.39
N LEU A 126 -13.19 1.45 -53.62
CA LEU A 126 -11.80 1.46 -54.04
C LEU A 126 -10.94 2.41 -53.19
N GLU A 127 -11.52 3.53 -52.71
CA GLU A 127 -10.84 4.46 -51.81
C GLU A 127 -10.46 3.82 -50.47
N ASN A 128 -11.38 3.08 -49.85
CA ASN A 128 -11.10 2.38 -48.60
C ASN A 128 -10.11 1.23 -48.83
N ALA A 129 -10.26 0.48 -49.93
CA ALA A 129 -9.31 -0.57 -50.31
C ALA A 129 -7.88 -0.03 -50.47
N LYS A 130 -7.67 1.07 -51.21
CA LYS A 130 -6.35 1.71 -51.39
C LYS A 130 -5.66 2.02 -50.05
N LYS A 131 -6.42 2.58 -49.09
CA LYS A 131 -5.89 2.93 -47.76
C LYS A 131 -5.53 1.69 -46.95
N THR A 132 -6.42 0.69 -46.91
CA THR A 132 -6.18 -0.59 -46.20
C THR A 132 -4.97 -1.32 -46.75
N LEU A 133 -4.88 -1.49 -48.07
CA LEU A 133 -3.79 -2.19 -48.74
C LEU A 133 -2.43 -1.53 -48.49
N LYS A 134 -2.40 -0.19 -48.47
CA LYS A 134 -1.19 0.58 -48.16
C LYS A 134 -0.71 0.36 -46.72
N GLU A 135 -1.64 0.32 -45.76
CA GLU A 135 -1.30 0.03 -44.36
C GLU A 135 -0.84 -1.42 -44.17
N ALA A 136 -1.51 -2.39 -44.80
CA ALA A 136 -1.12 -3.80 -44.77
C ALA A 136 0.28 -4.02 -45.40
N LYS A 137 0.56 -3.42 -46.56
CA LYS A 137 1.87 -3.50 -47.23
C LYS A 137 2.99 -2.94 -46.35
N LYS A 138 2.75 -1.81 -45.66
CA LYS A 138 3.72 -1.23 -44.71
C LYS A 138 4.02 -2.17 -43.53
N ALA A 139 3.05 -2.95 -43.09
CA ALA A 139 3.23 -3.94 -42.05
C ALA A 139 3.96 -5.22 -42.54
N GLY A 140 4.33 -5.31 -43.82
CA GLY A 140 5.02 -6.46 -44.41
C GLY A 140 4.08 -7.61 -44.80
N LEU A 141 2.78 -7.35 -44.98
CA LEU A 141 1.80 -8.34 -45.41
C LEU A 141 1.67 -8.37 -46.93
N LYS A 142 1.43 -9.56 -47.49
CA LYS A 142 0.92 -9.72 -48.85
C LYS A 142 -0.51 -9.19 -48.92
N THR A 143 -0.97 -8.88 -50.11
CA THR A 143 -2.26 -8.23 -50.31
C THR A 143 -3.03 -8.84 -51.47
N ASN A 144 -4.34 -9.01 -51.28
CA ASN A 144 -5.30 -9.46 -52.27
C ASN A 144 -6.41 -8.42 -52.47
N VAL A 145 -6.85 -8.25 -53.70
CA VAL A 145 -8.06 -7.48 -54.02
C VAL A 145 -9.04 -8.39 -54.73
N THR A 146 -10.23 -8.57 -54.18
CA THR A 146 -11.33 -9.29 -54.83
C THR A 146 -12.21 -8.28 -55.55
N LEU A 147 -12.21 -8.32 -56.87
CA LEU A 147 -13.03 -7.48 -57.72
C LEU A 147 -14.39 -8.14 -57.92
N LEU A 148 -15.46 -7.49 -57.47
CA LEU A 148 -16.79 -8.12 -57.44
C LEU A 148 -17.48 -8.13 -58.80
N TYR A 149 -17.15 -7.17 -59.68
CA TYR A 149 -17.87 -6.92 -60.94
C TYR A 149 -19.38 -6.71 -60.74
N SER A 150 -19.75 -6.14 -59.59
CA SER A 150 -21.10 -5.80 -59.18
C SER A 150 -21.04 -4.61 -58.22
N ASP A 151 -22.18 -3.98 -57.94
CA ASP A 151 -22.27 -2.86 -57.00
C ASP A 151 -22.27 -3.31 -55.54
N ASP A 152 -22.59 -4.57 -55.28
CA ASP A 152 -22.66 -5.19 -53.97
C ASP A 152 -21.97 -6.58 -53.97
N ILE A 153 -21.86 -7.22 -52.79
CA ILE A 153 -21.36 -8.59 -52.68
C ILE A 153 -22.25 -9.55 -53.48
N THR A 154 -21.62 -10.35 -54.34
CA THR A 154 -22.27 -11.37 -55.16
C THR A 154 -22.19 -12.76 -54.53
N TYR A 155 -23.16 -13.62 -54.87
CA TYR A 155 -23.21 -15.01 -54.45
C TYR A 155 -23.46 -15.90 -55.67
N ALA A 156 -23.15 -17.19 -55.55
CA ALA A 156 -23.23 -18.21 -56.62
C ALA A 156 -24.24 -17.92 -57.76
N ARG A 157 -25.53 -17.90 -57.45
CA ARG A 157 -26.63 -17.71 -58.42
C ARG A 157 -27.17 -16.27 -58.50
N GLY A 158 -26.56 -15.36 -57.76
CA GLY A 158 -26.99 -13.96 -57.61
C GLY A 158 -26.02 -12.95 -58.21
N GLN A 159 -25.26 -13.33 -59.23
CA GLN A 159 -24.40 -12.39 -59.97
C GLN A 159 -25.28 -11.33 -60.64
N LYS A 160 -25.05 -10.05 -60.32
CA LYS A 160 -25.81 -8.92 -60.86
C LYS A 160 -24.86 -7.92 -61.50
N LEU A 161 -25.18 -7.48 -62.72
CA LEU A 161 -24.42 -6.42 -63.37
C LEU A 161 -24.52 -5.10 -62.57
N PRO A 162 -23.43 -4.32 -62.53
CA PRO A 162 -23.44 -2.96 -62.00
C PRO A 162 -24.48 -2.08 -62.69
N ASP A 163 -24.99 -1.09 -61.97
CA ASP A 163 -25.87 -0.08 -62.52
C ASP A 163 -25.18 0.64 -63.70
N GLY A 164 -25.89 0.73 -64.83
CA GLY A 164 -25.36 1.28 -66.09
C GLY A 164 -24.58 0.28 -66.96
N TRP A 165 -24.47 -0.98 -66.55
CA TRP A 165 -23.93 -2.07 -67.39
C TRP A 165 -25.09 -2.85 -68.02
N ASP A 166 -24.86 -3.33 -69.24
CA ASP A 166 -25.76 -4.22 -69.98
C ASP A 166 -24.94 -5.43 -70.46
N THR A 167 -25.62 -6.50 -70.84
CA THR A 167 -24.97 -7.76 -71.23
C THR A 167 -24.04 -7.62 -72.42
N ASP A 168 -24.38 -6.74 -73.38
CA ASP A 168 -23.65 -6.60 -74.63
C ASP A 168 -22.32 -5.86 -74.43
N SER A 169 -22.25 -4.93 -73.47
CA SER A 169 -21.06 -4.15 -73.11
C SER A 169 -20.34 -4.63 -71.85
N ALA A 170 -20.87 -5.63 -71.14
CA ALA A 170 -20.37 -6.05 -69.84
C ALA A 170 -18.92 -6.57 -69.87
N GLU A 171 -18.48 -7.24 -70.94
CA GLU A 171 -17.07 -7.66 -71.08
C GLU A 171 -16.14 -6.45 -71.17
N GLU A 172 -16.44 -5.51 -72.07
CA GLU A 172 -15.62 -4.30 -72.28
C GLU A 172 -15.55 -3.46 -71.01
N LYS A 173 -16.70 -3.25 -70.35
CA LYS A 173 -16.78 -2.50 -69.09
C LYS A 173 -16.04 -3.21 -67.95
N ALA A 174 -16.06 -4.55 -67.89
CA ALA A 174 -15.29 -5.31 -66.91
C ALA A 174 -13.78 -5.17 -67.10
N LEU A 175 -13.31 -5.16 -68.35
CA LEU A 175 -11.91 -4.91 -68.69
C LEU A 175 -11.49 -3.49 -68.34
N GLU A 176 -12.31 -2.50 -68.70
CA GLU A 176 -12.06 -1.09 -68.36
C GLU A 176 -12.03 -0.87 -66.84
N TYR A 177 -12.99 -1.43 -66.12
CA TYR A 177 -13.04 -1.37 -64.66
C TYR A 177 -11.78 -1.96 -64.03
N THR A 178 -11.38 -3.17 -64.45
CA THR A 178 -10.17 -3.84 -63.94
C THR A 178 -8.92 -2.97 -64.18
N LYS A 179 -8.77 -2.44 -65.40
CA LYS A 179 -7.66 -1.56 -65.78
C LYS A 179 -7.63 -0.29 -64.94
N ASN A 180 -8.78 0.34 -64.73
CA ASN A 180 -8.90 1.56 -63.93
C ASN A 180 -8.58 1.30 -62.46
N VAL A 181 -9.05 0.20 -61.88
CA VAL A 181 -8.70 -0.20 -60.51
C VAL A 181 -7.20 -0.40 -60.36
N ILE A 182 -6.55 -1.14 -61.27
CA ILE A 182 -5.10 -1.36 -61.23
C ILE A 182 -4.34 -0.03 -61.34
N LYS A 183 -4.76 0.86 -62.25
CA LYS A 183 -4.18 2.19 -62.42
C LYS A 183 -4.26 3.02 -61.13
N GLU A 184 -5.41 3.02 -60.46
CA GLU A 184 -5.59 3.75 -59.21
C GLU A 184 -4.79 3.14 -58.04
N LEU A 185 -4.73 1.80 -57.96
CA LEU A 185 -3.91 1.10 -56.97
C LEU A 185 -2.42 1.42 -57.14
N LYS A 186 -1.93 1.50 -58.40
CA LYS A 186 -0.58 1.95 -58.72
C LYS A 186 -0.34 3.39 -58.26
N ALA A 187 -1.27 4.30 -58.58
CA ALA A 187 -1.16 5.70 -58.17
C ALA A 187 -1.12 5.89 -56.64
N ALA A 188 -1.77 5.00 -55.88
CA ALA A 188 -1.78 5.04 -54.42
C ALA A 188 -0.59 4.34 -53.74
N ASP A 189 0.30 3.68 -54.49
CA ASP A 189 1.32 2.74 -53.98
C ASP A 189 0.69 1.59 -53.17
N ALA A 190 -0.39 1.03 -53.72
CA ALA A 190 -1.21 0.00 -53.11
C ALA A 190 -1.41 -1.24 -54.02
N VAL A 191 -0.51 -1.43 -55.00
CA VAL A 191 -0.56 -2.58 -55.92
C VAL A 191 -0.54 -3.90 -55.14
N PRO A 192 -1.56 -4.76 -55.32
CA PRO A 192 -1.64 -6.01 -54.57
C PRO A 192 -0.74 -7.10 -55.14
N THR A 193 -0.43 -8.09 -54.32
CA THR A 193 0.29 -9.29 -54.77
C THR A 193 -0.59 -10.24 -55.58
N MET A 194 -1.91 -10.16 -55.38
CA MET A 194 -2.91 -11.01 -56.01
C MET A 194 -4.19 -10.19 -56.30
N ILE A 195 -4.85 -10.45 -57.42
CA ILE A 195 -6.21 -9.97 -57.69
C ILE A 195 -7.10 -11.17 -57.95
N THR A 196 -8.18 -11.28 -57.18
CA THR A 196 -9.21 -12.30 -57.33
C THR A 196 -10.35 -11.76 -58.21
N ILE A 197 -10.65 -12.47 -59.29
CA ILE A 197 -11.68 -12.15 -60.27
C ILE A 197 -13.00 -12.74 -59.78
N GLY A 198 -13.95 -11.86 -59.44
CA GLY A 198 -15.27 -12.22 -58.96
C GLY A 198 -15.30 -12.70 -57.51
N ASN A 199 -16.51 -12.85 -56.97
CA ASN A 199 -16.79 -13.48 -55.68
C ASN A 199 -17.90 -14.51 -55.89
N GLU A 200 -17.64 -15.76 -55.48
CA GLU A 200 -18.59 -16.87 -55.67
C GLU A 200 -19.09 -17.04 -57.09
N VAL A 201 -18.19 -16.96 -58.07
CA VAL A 201 -18.60 -17.10 -59.46
C VAL A 201 -19.07 -18.53 -59.78
N ASN A 202 -20.06 -18.64 -60.67
CA ASN A 202 -20.50 -19.89 -61.27
C ASN A 202 -20.72 -19.67 -62.79
N TYR A 203 -21.58 -20.47 -63.44
CA TYR A 203 -21.94 -20.39 -64.86
C TYR A 203 -22.51 -19.03 -65.33
N ASN A 204 -22.68 -18.05 -64.45
CA ASN A 204 -23.35 -16.78 -64.72
C ASN A 204 -22.46 -15.56 -64.39
N PHE A 205 -21.14 -15.66 -64.52
CA PHE A 205 -20.25 -14.50 -64.37
C PHE A 205 -20.70 -13.33 -65.27
N LEU A 206 -20.67 -12.09 -64.75
CA LEU A 206 -21.22 -10.91 -65.42
C LEU A 206 -22.70 -11.05 -65.83
N ASN A 207 -23.46 -11.90 -65.13
CA ASN A 207 -24.84 -12.25 -65.48
C ASN A 207 -25.00 -12.84 -66.90
N MET A 208 -23.92 -13.39 -67.47
CA MET A 208 -23.91 -14.04 -68.78
C MET A 208 -24.16 -15.54 -68.60
N SER A 209 -25.37 -16.01 -68.93
CA SER A 209 -25.76 -17.41 -68.76
C SER A 209 -26.04 -18.15 -70.08
N SER A 210 -25.90 -17.49 -71.22
CA SER A 210 -26.03 -18.08 -72.56
C SER A 210 -24.96 -19.13 -72.81
N GLY A 211 -25.31 -20.24 -73.47
CA GLY A 211 -24.36 -21.27 -73.89
C GLY A 211 -23.48 -21.80 -72.75
N ASP A 212 -24.10 -22.21 -71.64
CA ASP A 212 -23.43 -22.61 -70.40
C ASP A 212 -22.58 -21.52 -69.72
N GLY A 213 -22.85 -20.24 -70.03
CA GLY A 213 -22.09 -19.11 -69.50
C GLY A 213 -20.74 -18.87 -70.17
N TRP A 214 -20.53 -19.43 -71.37
CA TRP A 214 -19.24 -19.40 -72.07
C TRP A 214 -18.64 -18.00 -72.20
N GLU A 215 -19.47 -17.00 -72.51
CA GLU A 215 -19.05 -15.59 -72.69
C GLU A 215 -18.43 -15.02 -71.40
N GLY A 216 -18.96 -15.38 -70.23
CA GLY A 216 -18.39 -15.00 -68.95
C GLY A 216 -16.98 -15.56 -68.73
N PHE A 217 -16.75 -16.83 -69.09
CA PHE A 217 -15.41 -17.44 -69.00
C PHE A 217 -14.41 -16.82 -69.99
N VAL A 218 -14.85 -16.44 -71.18
CA VAL A 218 -14.03 -15.69 -72.15
C VAL A 218 -13.65 -14.32 -71.59
N ALA A 219 -14.60 -13.62 -70.96
CA ALA A 219 -14.32 -12.35 -70.26
C ALA A 219 -13.27 -12.54 -69.16
N MET A 220 -13.39 -13.59 -68.34
CA MET A 220 -12.39 -13.93 -67.32
C MET A 220 -11.00 -14.17 -67.91
N SER A 221 -10.88 -14.81 -69.09
CA SER A 221 -9.59 -15.01 -69.75
C SER A 221 -8.92 -13.67 -70.07
N LYS A 222 -9.64 -12.75 -70.70
CA LYS A 222 -9.12 -11.41 -71.04
C LYS A 222 -8.71 -10.63 -69.79
N ILE A 223 -9.54 -10.66 -68.74
CA ILE A 223 -9.27 -10.00 -67.46
C ILE A 223 -8.01 -10.59 -66.79
N SER A 224 -7.91 -11.92 -66.72
CA SER A 224 -6.80 -12.61 -66.07
C SER A 224 -5.45 -12.33 -66.72
N LYS A 225 -5.41 -12.31 -68.06
CA LYS A 225 -4.22 -11.95 -68.84
C LYS A 225 -3.79 -10.50 -68.60
N MET A 226 -4.76 -9.57 -68.58
CA MET A 226 -4.50 -8.16 -68.23
C MET A 226 -3.90 -8.01 -66.82
N ILE A 227 -4.42 -8.74 -65.83
CA ILE A 227 -3.86 -8.73 -64.46
C ILE A 227 -2.42 -9.24 -64.47
N ARG A 228 -2.14 -10.32 -65.20
CA ARG A 228 -0.78 -10.90 -65.27
C ARG A 228 0.21 -9.98 -65.97
N GLU A 229 -0.17 -9.29 -67.03
CA GLU A 229 0.66 -8.30 -67.73
C GLU A 229 1.17 -7.20 -66.78
N GLU A 230 0.41 -6.92 -65.72
CA GLU A 230 0.76 -5.93 -64.70
C GLU A 230 1.63 -6.49 -63.57
N GLY A 231 2.10 -7.74 -63.71
CA GLY A 231 2.96 -8.42 -62.73
C GLY A 231 2.22 -8.87 -61.47
N ILE A 232 0.89 -8.92 -61.50
CA ILE A 232 0.03 -9.31 -60.37
C ILE A 232 -0.45 -10.74 -60.61
N LYS A 233 -0.52 -11.56 -59.55
CA LYS A 233 -1.02 -12.94 -59.65
C LYS A 233 -2.55 -12.95 -59.83
N PRO A 234 -3.11 -13.47 -60.93
CA PRO A 234 -4.55 -13.57 -61.08
C PRO A 234 -5.08 -14.76 -60.28
N ALA A 235 -6.22 -14.59 -59.63
CA ALA A 235 -6.96 -15.64 -58.96
C ALA A 235 -8.43 -15.58 -59.37
N VAL A 236 -9.17 -16.67 -59.21
CA VAL A 236 -10.63 -16.70 -59.40
C VAL A 236 -11.30 -17.13 -58.09
N SER A 237 -12.47 -16.58 -57.75
CA SER A 237 -13.28 -17.07 -56.63
C SER A 237 -14.56 -17.70 -57.16
N VAL A 238 -14.74 -18.98 -56.89
CA VAL A 238 -15.83 -19.79 -57.43
C VAL A 238 -16.69 -20.37 -56.31
N SER A 239 -17.95 -20.63 -56.65
CA SER A 239 -18.90 -21.30 -55.77
C SER A 239 -18.84 -22.81 -55.94
N ALA A 240 -19.01 -23.54 -54.83
CA ALA A 240 -19.14 -25.00 -54.82
C ALA A 240 -20.48 -25.40 -54.17
N PRO A 241 -21.62 -25.23 -54.87
CA PRO A 241 -22.95 -25.46 -54.28
C PRO A 241 -23.29 -26.96 -54.10
N THR A 242 -22.61 -27.87 -54.80
CA THR A 242 -22.71 -29.32 -54.59
C THR A 242 -21.81 -29.81 -53.46
N THR A 243 -22.02 -31.05 -52.99
CA THR A 243 -21.24 -31.69 -51.91
C THR A 243 -20.20 -32.70 -52.42
N ASP A 244 -20.05 -32.87 -53.75
CA ASP A 244 -19.24 -33.91 -54.39
C ASP A 244 -18.17 -33.38 -55.38
N ALA A 245 -17.87 -32.08 -55.35
CA ALA A 245 -16.86 -31.39 -56.17
C ALA A 245 -17.14 -31.37 -57.68
N SER A 246 -18.28 -31.89 -58.13
CA SER A 246 -18.66 -31.95 -59.54
C SER A 246 -18.72 -30.56 -60.21
N ASP A 247 -19.25 -29.56 -59.51
CA ASP A 247 -19.27 -28.17 -60.01
C ASP A 247 -17.87 -27.61 -60.19
N ILE A 248 -16.96 -27.88 -59.25
CA ILE A 248 -15.59 -27.38 -59.32
C ILE A 248 -14.83 -28.03 -60.47
N GLN A 249 -15.01 -29.34 -60.69
CA GLN A 249 -14.47 -30.01 -61.86
C GLN A 249 -14.99 -29.40 -63.17
N TRP A 250 -16.29 -29.12 -63.24
CA TRP A 250 -16.91 -28.49 -64.41
C TRP A 250 -16.36 -27.08 -64.66
N ILE A 251 -16.26 -26.25 -63.60
CA ILE A 251 -15.71 -24.89 -63.69
C ILE A 251 -14.24 -24.93 -64.14
N ILE A 252 -13.42 -25.83 -63.59
CA ILE A 252 -12.02 -26.00 -64.03
C ILE A 252 -11.95 -26.30 -65.53
N GLY A 253 -12.82 -27.18 -66.03
CA GLY A 253 -12.91 -27.48 -67.46
C GLY A 253 -13.26 -26.26 -68.30
N LYS A 254 -14.23 -25.44 -67.86
CA LYS A 254 -14.60 -24.20 -68.56
C LYS A 254 -13.49 -23.15 -68.54
N LEU A 255 -12.83 -22.97 -67.39
CA LEU A 255 -11.67 -22.07 -67.26
C LEU A 255 -10.51 -22.50 -68.17
N GLY A 256 -10.24 -23.81 -68.26
CA GLY A 256 -9.21 -24.36 -69.15
C GLY A 256 -9.56 -24.16 -70.63
N ASN A 257 -10.79 -24.46 -71.02
CA ASN A 257 -11.25 -24.29 -72.40
C ASN A 257 -11.20 -22.82 -72.85
N ALA A 258 -11.53 -21.88 -71.96
CA ALA A 258 -11.47 -20.45 -72.23
C ALA A 258 -10.06 -19.86 -72.13
N ASP A 259 -9.04 -20.66 -71.79
CA ASP A 259 -7.66 -20.22 -71.59
C ASP A 259 -7.56 -19.08 -70.54
N VAL A 260 -8.20 -19.28 -69.38
CA VAL A 260 -8.12 -18.35 -68.25
C VAL A 260 -6.79 -18.52 -67.52
N ASP A 261 -6.06 -17.42 -67.37
CA ASP A 261 -4.70 -17.42 -66.88
C ASP A 261 -4.62 -17.05 -65.39
N TYR A 262 -4.88 -18.01 -64.51
CA TYR A 262 -4.86 -17.82 -63.05
C TYR A 262 -3.74 -18.60 -62.37
N ASP A 263 -3.29 -18.16 -61.19
CA ASP A 263 -2.39 -18.89 -60.31
C ASP A 263 -3.16 -19.63 -59.22
N TYR A 264 -4.26 -19.04 -58.72
CA TYR A 264 -5.09 -19.61 -57.66
C TYR A 264 -6.54 -19.78 -58.09
N ILE A 265 -7.11 -20.96 -57.79
CA ILE A 265 -8.55 -21.20 -57.79
C ILE A 265 -9.05 -21.16 -56.35
N GLY A 266 -9.74 -20.08 -56.02
CA GLY A 266 -10.39 -19.87 -54.74
C GLY A 266 -11.77 -20.49 -54.72
N VAL A 267 -12.07 -21.31 -53.72
CA VAL A 267 -13.41 -21.86 -53.50
C VAL A 267 -14.03 -21.28 -52.24
N ASN A 268 -15.25 -20.76 -52.33
CA ASN A 268 -15.99 -20.31 -51.16
C ASN A 268 -16.67 -21.50 -50.49
N ILE A 269 -16.52 -21.63 -49.17
CA ILE A 269 -17.10 -22.72 -48.38
C ILE A 269 -17.90 -22.19 -47.20
N TYR A 270 -18.92 -22.95 -46.80
CA TYR A 270 -19.79 -22.63 -45.67
C TYR A 270 -19.70 -23.75 -44.63
N PRO A 271 -19.21 -23.47 -43.39
CA PRO A 271 -18.96 -24.53 -42.40
C PRO A 271 -20.18 -25.30 -41.91
N ASP A 272 -21.40 -24.82 -42.17
CA ASP A 272 -22.64 -25.54 -41.90
C ASP A 272 -22.92 -26.66 -42.92
N THR A 273 -22.35 -26.54 -44.12
CA THR A 273 -22.59 -27.42 -45.27
C THR A 273 -21.34 -28.22 -45.65
N HIS A 274 -20.16 -27.65 -45.46
CA HIS A 274 -18.88 -28.15 -45.93
C HIS A 274 -17.94 -28.46 -44.77
N ASN A 275 -17.36 -29.66 -44.76
CA ASN A 275 -16.37 -30.10 -43.76
C ASN A 275 -14.98 -30.26 -44.38
N GLU A 276 -13.99 -30.61 -43.56
CA GLU A 276 -12.59 -30.77 -43.97
C GLU A 276 -12.38 -31.88 -45.01
N ASN A 277 -13.22 -32.92 -45.02
CA ASN A 277 -13.15 -33.97 -46.03
C ASN A 277 -13.60 -33.47 -47.40
N TYR A 278 -14.64 -32.64 -47.43
CA TYR A 278 -15.06 -31.98 -48.66
C TYR A 278 -13.97 -31.07 -49.22
N VAL A 279 -13.32 -30.29 -48.35
CA VAL A 279 -12.18 -29.44 -48.74
C VAL A 279 -11.03 -30.27 -49.32
N LYS A 280 -10.73 -31.46 -48.76
CA LYS A 280 -9.75 -32.39 -49.36
C LYS A 280 -10.18 -32.88 -50.74
N THR A 281 -11.45 -33.22 -50.93
CA THR A 281 -11.99 -33.63 -52.24
C THR A 281 -11.84 -32.52 -53.27
N LEU A 282 -12.18 -31.28 -52.90
CA LEU A 282 -11.99 -30.10 -53.75
C LEU A 282 -10.52 -29.93 -54.14
N LYS A 283 -9.61 -29.99 -53.16
CA LYS A 283 -8.17 -29.84 -53.37
C LYS A 283 -7.63 -30.91 -54.31
N ASN A 284 -7.96 -32.18 -54.07
CA ASN A 284 -7.55 -33.29 -54.94
C ASN A 284 -8.10 -33.13 -56.37
N THR A 285 -9.33 -32.63 -56.51
CA THR A 285 -9.94 -32.35 -57.83
C THR A 285 -9.15 -31.27 -58.58
N VAL A 286 -8.74 -30.20 -57.89
CA VAL A 286 -7.90 -29.14 -58.49
C VAL A 286 -6.53 -29.69 -58.88
N GLU A 287 -5.88 -30.46 -58.02
CA GLU A 287 -4.58 -31.08 -58.33
C GLU A 287 -4.64 -32.01 -59.54
N GLU A 288 -5.74 -32.76 -59.70
CA GLU A 288 -5.92 -33.67 -60.83
C GLU A 288 -6.27 -32.94 -62.13
N LYS A 289 -7.16 -31.94 -62.07
CA LYS A 289 -7.76 -31.31 -63.26
C LYS A 289 -7.12 -29.99 -63.68
N ALA A 290 -6.36 -29.34 -62.80
CA ALA A 290 -5.71 -28.06 -63.03
C ALA A 290 -4.24 -28.10 -62.59
N ALA A 291 -3.43 -28.94 -63.25
CA ALA A 291 -2.03 -29.13 -62.90
C ALA A 291 -1.25 -27.79 -62.84
N GLY A 292 -0.49 -27.60 -61.76
CA GLY A 292 0.31 -26.39 -61.51
C GLY A 292 -0.48 -25.19 -60.99
N LYS A 293 -1.80 -25.29 -60.83
CA LYS A 293 -2.64 -24.28 -60.16
C LYS A 293 -2.77 -24.60 -58.67
N GLN A 294 -3.07 -23.61 -57.85
CA GLN A 294 -3.18 -23.78 -56.41
C GLN A 294 -4.61 -23.54 -55.94
N MET A 295 -5.15 -24.43 -55.11
CA MET A 295 -6.45 -24.23 -54.48
C MET A 295 -6.30 -23.46 -53.18
N ILE A 296 -7.11 -22.42 -52.98
CA ILE A 296 -7.32 -21.77 -51.68
C ILE A 296 -8.81 -21.80 -51.33
N ILE A 297 -9.13 -21.69 -50.05
CA ILE A 297 -10.46 -21.27 -49.65
C ILE A 297 -10.51 -19.74 -49.77
N SER A 298 -11.22 -19.20 -50.75
CA SER A 298 -11.26 -17.74 -50.98
C SER A 298 -12.15 -16.98 -50.00
N SER A 299 -13.04 -17.68 -49.30
CA SER A 299 -13.89 -17.10 -48.26
C SER A 299 -14.45 -18.21 -47.36
N VAL A 300 -14.31 -18.03 -46.05
CA VAL A 300 -14.93 -18.87 -45.02
C VAL A 300 -15.18 -18.06 -43.74
N LYS A 301 -16.27 -18.36 -43.04
CA LYS A 301 -16.64 -17.76 -41.75
C LYS A 301 -16.99 -18.85 -40.75
N CYS A 302 -16.28 -18.91 -39.64
CA CYS A 302 -16.52 -19.90 -38.59
C CYS A 302 -17.08 -19.18 -37.34
N PRO A 303 -18.34 -19.42 -36.94
CA PRO A 303 -18.89 -18.82 -35.72
C PRO A 303 -18.08 -19.19 -34.48
N TRP A 304 -17.81 -18.23 -33.60
CA TRP A 304 -17.41 -18.49 -32.21
C TRP A 304 -18.57 -18.31 -31.22
N LYS A 305 -19.70 -17.80 -31.70
CA LYS A 305 -20.95 -17.68 -30.96
C LYS A 305 -22.13 -17.87 -31.92
N ASP A 306 -23.13 -18.63 -31.50
CA ASP A 306 -24.39 -18.78 -32.21
C ASP A 306 -25.56 -18.76 -31.21
N SER A 307 -26.79 -18.74 -31.72
CA SER A 307 -28.00 -18.73 -30.89
C SER A 307 -28.26 -20.06 -30.18
N GLU A 308 -27.63 -21.15 -30.62
CA GLU A 308 -27.87 -22.52 -30.13
C GLU A 308 -26.80 -22.99 -29.12
N GLY A 309 -25.75 -22.19 -28.90
CA GLY A 309 -24.59 -22.53 -28.07
C GLY A 309 -23.67 -23.60 -28.66
N LYS A 310 -23.79 -23.93 -29.96
CA LYS A 310 -22.95 -24.94 -30.63
C LYS A 310 -21.59 -24.39 -31.01
N ALA A 311 -21.54 -23.10 -31.33
CA ALA A 311 -20.31 -22.37 -31.61
C ALA A 311 -19.61 -21.88 -30.33
N SER A 312 -18.29 -21.98 -30.35
CA SER A 312 -17.37 -21.49 -29.33
C SER A 312 -16.06 -21.05 -29.99
N ILE A 313 -15.21 -20.34 -29.26
CA ILE A 313 -13.85 -20.03 -29.72
C ILE A 313 -13.09 -21.33 -30.03
N THR A 314 -13.32 -22.40 -29.27
CA THR A 314 -12.71 -23.71 -29.49
C THR A 314 -13.13 -24.34 -30.82
N THR A 315 -14.42 -24.29 -31.17
CA THR A 315 -14.92 -24.85 -32.44
C THR A 315 -14.45 -24.00 -33.62
N GLN A 316 -14.47 -22.67 -33.50
CA GLN A 316 -13.91 -21.77 -34.51
C GLN A 316 -12.43 -22.09 -34.77
N THR A 317 -11.63 -22.20 -33.70
CA THR A 317 -10.20 -22.54 -33.78
C THR A 317 -9.98 -23.87 -34.50
N LYS A 318 -10.76 -24.90 -34.14
CA LYS A 318 -10.66 -26.23 -34.74
C LYS A 318 -10.96 -26.20 -36.23
N SER A 319 -12.07 -25.58 -36.63
CA SER A 319 -12.47 -25.51 -38.05
C SER A 319 -11.41 -24.82 -38.91
N ILE A 320 -10.86 -23.70 -38.45
CA ILE A 320 -9.79 -23.00 -39.18
C ILE A 320 -8.56 -23.90 -39.35
N TYR A 321 -8.13 -24.58 -38.28
CA TYR A 321 -7.01 -25.51 -38.34
C TYR A 321 -7.25 -26.67 -39.32
N ASP A 322 -8.44 -27.29 -39.26
CA ASP A 322 -8.78 -28.43 -40.11
C ASP A 322 -8.86 -28.02 -41.59
N TYR A 323 -9.36 -26.83 -41.90
CA TYR A 323 -9.37 -26.29 -43.27
C TYR A 323 -7.97 -25.96 -43.79
N LEU A 324 -7.12 -25.36 -42.95
CA LEU A 324 -5.71 -25.16 -43.31
C LEU A 324 -5.03 -26.51 -43.58
N GLN A 325 -5.26 -27.51 -42.75
CA GLN A 325 -4.68 -28.84 -42.93
C GLN A 325 -5.25 -29.56 -44.16
N ALA A 326 -6.52 -29.39 -44.47
CA ALA A 326 -7.18 -30.01 -45.62
C ALA A 326 -6.74 -29.41 -46.96
N THR A 327 -6.38 -28.13 -46.98
CA THR A 327 -5.98 -27.42 -48.21
C THR A 327 -4.49 -27.57 -48.54
N ILE A 328 -3.64 -27.99 -47.60
CA ILE A 328 -2.18 -27.93 -47.76
C ILE A 328 -1.58 -29.33 -47.87
N ASP A 329 -0.75 -29.53 -48.90
CA ASP A 329 0.17 -30.67 -49.03
C ASP A 329 1.38 -30.33 -49.92
N GLU A 330 2.07 -31.36 -50.42
CA GLU A 330 3.26 -31.19 -51.27
C GLU A 330 2.96 -30.58 -52.66
N LYS A 331 1.75 -30.76 -53.18
CA LYS A 331 1.33 -30.28 -54.53
C LYS A 331 0.55 -28.97 -54.46
N ASN A 332 -0.10 -28.70 -53.32
CA ASN A 332 -0.86 -27.50 -53.09
C ASN A 332 -0.35 -26.74 -51.86
N ALA A 333 0.29 -25.59 -52.09
CA ALA A 333 0.69 -24.62 -51.07
C ALA A 333 -0.51 -24.11 -50.26
N GLY A 334 -1.73 -24.24 -50.79
CA GLY A 334 -2.99 -24.20 -50.03
C GLY A 334 -3.29 -22.90 -49.28
N GLY A 335 -4.19 -23.02 -48.30
CA GLY A 335 -4.54 -21.96 -47.36
C GLY A 335 -6.00 -21.47 -47.46
N LEU A 336 -6.28 -20.37 -46.78
CA LEU A 336 -7.60 -19.76 -46.74
C LEU A 336 -7.55 -18.25 -46.54
N ILE A 337 -8.59 -17.55 -46.98
CA ILE A 337 -8.89 -16.17 -46.61
C ILE A 337 -10.10 -16.22 -45.67
N TYR A 338 -9.87 -15.88 -44.40
CA TYR A 338 -10.93 -15.79 -43.40
C TYR A 338 -11.74 -14.51 -43.64
N ASN A 339 -13.04 -14.67 -43.84
CA ASN A 339 -13.93 -13.58 -44.26
C ASN A 339 -14.43 -12.76 -43.05
N ASP A 340 -14.61 -11.45 -43.22
CA ASP A 340 -14.96 -10.47 -42.16
C ASP A 340 -14.11 -10.56 -40.88
N ALA A 341 -12.83 -10.88 -41.02
CA ALA A 341 -11.91 -11.10 -39.91
C ALA A 341 -11.76 -9.90 -38.97
N ASP A 342 -11.91 -8.68 -39.49
CA ASP A 342 -11.69 -7.45 -38.75
C ASP A 342 -12.93 -6.92 -38.02
N PHE A 343 -14.14 -7.44 -38.32
CA PHE A 343 -15.42 -6.85 -37.91
C PHE A 343 -15.67 -6.95 -36.39
N VAL A 344 -15.36 -5.88 -35.66
CA VAL A 344 -15.47 -5.78 -34.19
C VAL A 344 -16.93 -5.95 -33.75
N GLY A 345 -17.19 -7.07 -33.06
CA GLY A 345 -18.49 -7.43 -32.52
C GLY A 345 -19.31 -8.39 -33.37
N ALA A 346 -18.81 -8.81 -34.54
CA ALA A 346 -19.45 -9.88 -35.30
C ALA A 346 -19.19 -11.25 -34.63
N TRP A 347 -20.19 -12.12 -34.68
CA TRP A 347 -20.21 -13.42 -33.98
C TRP A 347 -19.26 -14.48 -34.59
N ASP A 348 -18.69 -14.17 -35.75
CA ASP A 348 -17.72 -14.94 -36.53
C ASP A 348 -16.37 -14.23 -36.70
N SER A 349 -16.18 -13.02 -36.18
CA SER A 349 -14.94 -12.24 -36.33
C SER A 349 -13.79 -12.74 -35.43
N PHE A 350 -12.56 -12.28 -35.70
CA PHE A 350 -11.42 -12.46 -34.78
C PHE A 350 -11.40 -11.45 -33.63
N PHE A 351 -12.34 -10.51 -33.57
CA PHE A 351 -12.44 -9.51 -32.50
C PHE A 351 -13.85 -9.44 -31.93
N ASP A 352 -13.95 -9.50 -30.59
CA ASP A 352 -15.24 -9.38 -29.90
C ASP A 352 -15.82 -7.96 -29.96
N GLU A 353 -16.96 -7.77 -29.28
CA GLU A 353 -17.66 -6.48 -29.14
C GLU A 353 -16.80 -5.35 -28.55
N ASN A 354 -15.75 -5.68 -27.79
CA ASN A 354 -14.82 -4.74 -27.16
C ASN A 354 -13.54 -4.52 -27.98
N GLY A 355 -13.42 -5.20 -29.13
CA GLY A 355 -12.24 -5.21 -29.98
C GLY A 355 -11.14 -6.15 -29.49
N GLN A 356 -11.40 -6.99 -28.49
CA GLN A 356 -10.40 -7.95 -27.98
C GLN A 356 -10.24 -9.11 -28.95
N ALA A 357 -8.98 -9.46 -29.24
CA ALA A 357 -8.67 -10.58 -30.10
C ALA A 357 -9.17 -11.90 -29.51
N MET A 358 -9.86 -12.70 -30.32
CA MET A 358 -10.26 -14.08 -30.01
C MET A 358 -9.05 -15.01 -30.17
N SER A 359 -8.85 -15.95 -29.24
CA SER A 359 -7.69 -16.86 -29.27
C SER A 359 -7.64 -17.74 -30.53
N SER A 360 -8.74 -17.88 -31.27
CA SER A 360 -8.78 -18.51 -32.59
C SER A 360 -7.87 -17.85 -33.62
N LEU A 361 -7.61 -16.54 -33.53
CA LEU A 361 -6.65 -15.85 -34.40
C LEU A 361 -5.23 -16.42 -34.27
N ALA A 362 -4.85 -16.91 -33.09
CA ALA A 362 -3.52 -17.47 -32.86
C ALA A 362 -3.27 -18.75 -33.68
N ILE A 363 -4.32 -19.41 -34.18
CA ILE A 363 -4.20 -20.70 -34.84
C ILE A 363 -3.30 -20.66 -36.08
N PHE A 364 -3.20 -19.51 -36.76
CA PHE A 364 -2.31 -19.32 -37.90
C PHE A 364 -0.83 -19.39 -37.48
N ALA A 365 -0.45 -18.83 -36.33
CA ALA A 365 0.88 -18.96 -35.76
C ALA A 365 1.17 -20.40 -35.34
N TYR A 366 0.23 -21.05 -34.66
CA TYR A 366 0.37 -22.44 -34.22
C TYR A 366 0.47 -23.43 -35.38
N ALA A 367 -0.30 -23.22 -36.46
CA ALA A 367 -0.19 -24.00 -37.70
C ALA A 367 1.20 -23.91 -38.33
N GLN A 368 1.88 -22.76 -38.19
CA GLN A 368 3.27 -22.56 -38.63
C GLN A 368 4.32 -23.15 -37.67
N GLY A 369 3.89 -23.60 -36.47
CA GLY A 369 4.77 -24.11 -35.41
C GLY A 369 5.30 -23.02 -34.47
N ASN A 370 4.75 -21.80 -34.53
CA ASN A 370 5.06 -20.72 -33.62
C ASN A 370 4.12 -20.73 -32.40
N GLN A 371 4.59 -20.20 -31.27
CA GLN A 371 3.77 -19.98 -30.08
C GLN A 371 3.52 -18.49 -29.86
N VAL A 372 2.32 -18.14 -29.43
CA VAL A 372 1.90 -16.78 -29.08
C VAL A 372 1.20 -16.80 -27.72
N ASP A 373 1.44 -15.78 -26.90
CA ASP A 373 0.84 -15.59 -25.57
C ASP A 373 -0.62 -15.15 -25.72
N VAL A 374 -1.54 -16.08 -25.46
CA VAL A 374 -2.99 -15.85 -25.53
C VAL A 374 -3.64 -15.66 -24.16
N SER A 375 -2.83 -15.44 -23.11
CA SER A 375 -3.36 -15.21 -21.76
C SER A 375 -4.17 -13.92 -21.69
N THR A 376 -5.29 -13.95 -20.96
CA THR A 376 -6.09 -12.75 -20.66
C THR A 376 -5.51 -11.99 -19.47
N TYR A 377 -5.58 -10.66 -19.46
CA TYR A 377 -5.17 -9.86 -18.31
C TYR A 377 -6.07 -10.18 -17.12
N LYS A 378 -5.45 -10.63 -16.04
CA LYS A 378 -6.06 -10.80 -14.72
C LYS A 378 -5.42 -9.79 -13.79
N ASP A 379 -6.23 -9.01 -13.08
CA ASP A 379 -5.69 -8.10 -12.07
C ASP A 379 -4.86 -8.94 -11.06
N PRO A 380 -3.55 -8.69 -10.94
CA PRO A 380 -2.69 -9.50 -10.07
C PRO A 380 -3.12 -9.41 -8.60
N TRP A 381 -3.78 -8.33 -8.19
CA TRP A 381 -4.35 -8.17 -6.85
C TRP A 381 -5.63 -8.98 -6.66
N GLU A 382 -6.38 -9.26 -7.74
CA GLU A 382 -7.58 -10.08 -7.71
C GLU A 382 -7.25 -11.56 -7.58
N TYR A 383 -6.27 -12.02 -8.36
CA TYR A 383 -6.00 -13.45 -8.55
C TYR A 383 -4.67 -13.95 -7.95
N GLY A 384 -3.85 -13.04 -7.41
CA GLY A 384 -2.56 -13.40 -6.79
C GLY A 384 -1.39 -13.51 -7.76
N GLY A 385 -1.44 -12.74 -8.85
CA GLY A 385 -0.35 -12.66 -9.83
C GLY A 385 0.80 -11.76 -9.35
N ASP A 386 1.78 -11.53 -10.23
CA ASP A 386 2.85 -10.56 -9.99
C ASP A 386 2.30 -9.13 -10.02
N THR A 387 2.34 -8.45 -8.88
CA THR A 387 1.85 -7.06 -8.76
C THR A 387 2.83 -6.04 -9.33
N GLY A 388 4.06 -6.45 -9.66
CA GLY A 388 5.14 -5.57 -10.09
C GLY A 388 5.81 -4.79 -8.96
N LEU A 389 5.33 -4.89 -7.70
CA LEU A 389 5.89 -4.15 -6.57
C LEU A 389 7.37 -4.43 -6.34
N LYS A 390 7.79 -5.69 -6.46
CA LYS A 390 9.21 -6.08 -6.29
C LYS A 390 10.16 -5.42 -7.30
N ASN A 391 9.63 -5.00 -8.46
CA ASN A 391 10.39 -4.36 -9.53
C ASN A 391 10.49 -2.83 -9.36
N LEU A 392 9.73 -2.24 -8.43
CA LEU A 392 9.81 -0.81 -8.16
C LEU A 392 11.12 -0.47 -7.46
N THR A 393 11.86 0.48 -8.04
CA THR A 393 13.13 0.95 -7.50
C THR A 393 12.93 1.89 -6.32
N ALA A 394 13.81 1.81 -5.32
CA ALA A 394 13.87 2.79 -4.23
C ALA A 394 15.31 3.27 -4.01
N SER A 395 15.48 4.57 -3.77
CA SER A 395 16.75 5.23 -3.48
C SER A 395 16.91 5.43 -1.97
N VAL A 396 17.91 4.78 -1.39
CA VAL A 396 18.24 4.88 0.04
C VAL A 396 19.39 5.85 0.26
N LYS A 397 19.20 6.81 1.18
CA LYS A 397 20.25 7.75 1.60
C LYS A 397 20.90 7.27 2.90
N LYS A 398 22.23 7.37 2.97
CA LYS A 398 22.98 7.19 4.22
C LYS A 398 22.57 8.26 5.24
N LEU A 399 22.31 7.83 6.47
CA LEU A 399 21.90 8.69 7.57
C LEU A 399 23.08 9.00 8.50
N ASN A 400 23.43 10.28 8.64
CA ASN A 400 24.62 10.75 9.38
C ASN A 400 24.77 10.23 10.82
N ASN A 401 23.68 9.85 11.49
CA ASN A 401 23.70 9.37 12.88
C ASN A 401 23.30 7.91 13.04
N MET A 402 23.14 7.18 11.93
CA MET A 402 22.85 5.76 11.94
C MET A 402 24.13 4.94 11.97
N SER A 403 24.35 4.23 13.07
CA SER A 403 25.49 3.36 13.27
C SER A 403 25.11 1.89 13.12
N GLN A 404 26.11 1.03 12.95
CA GLN A 404 25.92 -0.41 12.97
C GLN A 404 25.19 -0.90 14.24
N SER A 405 25.34 -0.17 15.35
CA SER A 405 24.70 -0.48 16.65
C SER A 405 23.32 0.15 16.86
N SER A 406 22.84 1.03 15.97
CA SER A 406 21.45 1.51 16.01
C SER A 406 20.48 0.33 15.87
N ILE A 407 19.38 0.34 16.63
CA ILE A 407 18.32 -0.66 16.50
C ILE A 407 17.66 -0.48 15.12
N ARG A 408 17.70 -1.55 14.34
CA ARG A 408 17.10 -1.71 13.02
C ARG A 408 16.20 -2.92 13.08
N GLY A 409 15.10 -2.74 13.81
CA GLY A 409 14.24 -3.83 14.23
C GLY A 409 13.07 -4.08 13.31
N MET A 410 12.55 -5.31 13.35
CA MET A 410 11.29 -5.70 12.73
C MET A 410 10.52 -6.63 13.68
N ASP A 411 9.21 -6.43 13.79
CA ASP A 411 8.28 -7.41 14.34
C ASP A 411 7.87 -8.37 13.22
N ILE A 412 8.03 -9.67 13.46
CA ILE A 412 7.64 -10.73 12.52
C ILE A 412 6.83 -11.82 13.24
N SER A 413 6.07 -11.46 14.26
CA SER A 413 5.48 -12.48 15.12
C SER A 413 4.39 -13.32 14.41
N SER A 414 3.91 -12.90 13.23
CA SER A 414 3.09 -13.75 12.34
C SER A 414 3.86 -14.89 11.64
N TYR A 415 5.19 -14.83 11.59
CA TYR A 415 6.04 -15.68 10.75
C TYR A 415 5.81 -17.18 10.96
N THR A 416 5.77 -17.65 12.21
CA THR A 416 5.60 -19.08 12.50
C THR A 416 4.26 -19.61 11.99
N ALA A 417 3.17 -18.85 12.14
CA ALA A 417 1.86 -19.23 11.62
C ALA A 417 1.84 -19.27 10.09
N LEU A 418 2.41 -18.24 9.44
CA LEU A 418 2.51 -18.16 7.97
C LEU A 418 3.34 -19.32 7.41
N LYS A 419 4.51 -19.60 8.01
CA LYS A 419 5.39 -20.73 7.63
C LYS A 419 4.67 -22.07 7.75
N LYS A 420 3.92 -22.30 8.85
CA LYS A 420 3.11 -23.51 9.06
C LYS A 420 1.96 -23.64 8.04
N ALA A 421 1.45 -22.53 7.54
CA ALA A 421 0.44 -22.48 6.48
C ALA A 421 1.02 -22.58 5.05
N GLY A 422 2.35 -22.72 4.91
CA GLY A 422 3.03 -22.92 3.63
C GLY A 422 3.50 -21.65 2.94
N VAL A 423 3.47 -20.49 3.62
CA VAL A 423 4.01 -19.23 3.08
C VAL A 423 5.53 -19.34 2.93
N LYS A 424 6.02 -18.81 1.81
CA LYS A 424 7.44 -18.81 1.43
C LYS A 424 7.94 -17.39 1.27
N TYR A 425 9.23 -17.22 1.51
CA TYR A 425 9.94 -15.96 1.28
C TYR A 425 11.14 -16.22 0.37
N TYR A 426 11.53 -15.19 -0.37
CA TYR A 426 12.61 -15.26 -1.35
C TYR A 426 13.66 -14.19 -1.04
N ASP A 427 14.87 -14.35 -1.58
CA ASP A 427 15.84 -13.26 -1.65
C ASP A 427 15.65 -12.40 -2.92
N PHE A 428 16.50 -11.40 -3.10
CA PHE A 428 16.46 -10.52 -4.27
C PHE A 428 16.83 -11.22 -5.59
N ASP A 429 17.45 -12.40 -5.53
CA ASP A 429 17.75 -13.23 -6.70
C ASP A 429 16.61 -14.21 -7.02
N GLY A 430 15.51 -14.17 -6.24
CA GLY A 430 14.33 -15.00 -6.42
C GLY A 430 14.46 -16.42 -5.85
N LYS A 431 15.47 -16.68 -5.01
CA LYS A 431 15.67 -17.99 -4.39
C LYS A 431 14.90 -18.09 -3.07
N GLU A 432 14.14 -19.17 -2.91
CA GLU A 432 13.43 -19.47 -1.65
C GLU A 432 14.44 -19.58 -0.48
N THR A 433 14.16 -18.89 0.61
CA THR A 433 15.07 -18.78 1.75
C THR A 433 14.32 -18.47 3.05
N SER A 434 15.00 -18.60 4.19
CA SER A 434 14.47 -18.21 5.50
C SER A 434 14.20 -16.69 5.54
N LEU A 435 13.03 -16.29 6.04
CA LEU A 435 12.71 -14.86 6.25
C LEU A 435 13.78 -14.17 7.10
N LEU A 436 14.18 -14.79 8.21
CA LEU A 436 15.19 -14.26 9.13
C LEU A 436 16.54 -14.06 8.42
N LYS A 437 16.90 -14.95 7.50
CA LYS A 437 18.09 -14.76 6.66
C LYS A 437 17.97 -13.52 5.76
N VAL A 438 16.83 -13.36 5.06
CA VAL A 438 16.60 -12.18 4.19
C VAL A 438 16.71 -10.89 4.99
N LEU A 439 16.09 -10.85 6.18
CA LEU A 439 16.13 -9.69 7.05
C LEU A 439 17.55 -9.38 7.52
N HIS A 440 18.29 -10.40 7.99
CA HIS A 440 19.69 -10.25 8.41
C HIS A 440 20.58 -9.73 7.27
N ASP A 441 20.51 -10.34 6.09
CA ASP A 441 21.36 -9.98 4.94
C ASP A 441 21.11 -8.56 4.43
N ASN A 442 19.91 -8.03 4.72
CA ASN A 442 19.49 -6.65 4.46
C ASN A 442 19.60 -5.72 5.68
N GLY A 443 20.31 -6.13 6.73
CA GLY A 443 20.75 -5.24 7.80
C GLY A 443 19.81 -5.08 8.99
N VAL A 444 18.70 -5.84 9.05
CA VAL A 444 17.89 -5.97 10.28
C VAL A 444 18.75 -6.64 11.35
N ASN A 445 18.78 -6.06 12.55
CA ASN A 445 19.63 -6.57 13.66
C ASN A 445 18.86 -6.88 14.93
N TYR A 446 17.53 -6.77 14.88
CA TYR A 446 16.65 -6.97 16.02
C TYR A 446 15.30 -7.52 15.56
N ILE A 447 14.80 -8.54 16.26
CA ILE A 447 13.49 -9.12 16.04
C ILE A 447 12.63 -8.86 17.27
N ARG A 448 11.49 -8.21 17.07
CA ARG A 448 10.44 -8.08 18.08
C ARG A 448 9.47 -9.24 17.95
N ILE A 449 9.12 -9.83 19.09
CA ILE A 449 8.18 -10.95 19.19
C ILE A 449 7.14 -10.61 20.26
N ARG A 450 5.87 -10.47 19.87
CA ARG A 450 4.77 -10.39 20.83
C ARG A 450 4.50 -11.74 21.47
N ILE A 451 4.22 -11.75 22.76
CA ILE A 451 4.01 -12.95 23.57
C ILE A 451 2.66 -12.83 24.28
N TRP A 452 1.77 -13.77 23.95
CA TRP A 452 0.49 -13.98 24.62
C TRP A 452 0.59 -15.13 25.62
N ASN A 453 -0.26 -15.05 26.64
CA ASN A 453 -0.32 -16.01 27.73
C ASN A 453 -0.86 -17.36 27.26
N ASP A 454 -2.06 -17.37 26.67
CA ASP A 454 -2.70 -18.55 26.08
C ASP A 454 -3.68 -18.14 24.97
N PRO A 455 -3.24 -18.02 23.70
CA PRO A 455 -4.03 -17.51 22.59
C PRO A 455 -4.95 -18.56 21.96
N THR A 456 -5.57 -19.40 22.78
CA THR A 456 -6.52 -20.43 22.35
C THR A 456 -7.80 -20.41 23.19
N ASN A 457 -8.90 -20.92 22.63
CA ASN A 457 -10.10 -21.20 23.41
C ASN A 457 -10.03 -22.58 24.08
N GLU A 458 -11.07 -22.95 24.83
CA GLU A 458 -11.15 -24.24 25.54
C GLU A 458 -11.08 -25.48 24.62
N LYS A 459 -11.32 -25.32 23.31
CA LYS A 459 -11.20 -26.38 22.30
C LYS A 459 -9.80 -26.45 21.67
N GLY A 460 -8.88 -25.57 22.07
CA GLY A 460 -7.56 -25.44 21.45
C GLY A 460 -7.56 -24.70 20.11
N GLU A 461 -8.66 -24.04 19.74
CA GLU A 461 -8.74 -23.24 18.51
C GLU A 461 -8.02 -21.91 18.73
N THR A 462 -7.14 -21.52 17.80
CA THR A 462 -6.36 -20.28 17.88
C THR A 462 -7.22 -19.04 17.84
N TYR A 463 -6.78 -17.98 18.51
CA TYR A 463 -7.37 -16.64 18.42
C TYR A 463 -6.96 -15.88 17.15
N GLY A 464 -6.00 -16.40 16.38
CA GLY A 464 -5.46 -15.71 15.22
C GLY A 464 -4.21 -14.91 15.57
N GLY A 465 -3.94 -13.88 14.79
CA GLY A 465 -2.91 -12.86 15.03
C GLY A 465 -1.50 -13.42 15.16
N GLY A 466 -1.19 -14.50 14.45
CA GLY A 466 0.07 -15.23 14.45
C GLY A 466 0.16 -16.39 15.46
N ALA A 467 -0.90 -16.65 16.25
CA ALA A 467 -0.91 -17.68 17.29
C ALA A 467 0.29 -17.55 18.26
N ASN A 468 0.52 -16.32 18.73
CA ASN A 468 1.76 -15.89 19.39
C ASN A 468 1.91 -16.33 20.85
N ASP A 469 1.88 -17.64 21.09
CA ASP A 469 2.24 -18.22 22.38
C ASP A 469 3.77 -18.28 22.56
N VAL A 470 4.20 -18.75 23.74
CA VAL A 470 5.63 -18.91 24.05
C VAL A 470 6.31 -19.88 23.09
N ALA A 471 5.63 -20.95 22.64
CA ALA A 471 6.24 -21.96 21.77
C ALA A 471 6.52 -21.39 20.37
N ALA A 472 5.57 -20.66 19.78
CA ALA A 472 5.73 -19.98 18.50
C ALA A 472 6.90 -18.97 18.54
N GLY A 473 7.03 -18.22 19.64
CA GLY A 473 8.14 -17.29 19.84
C GLY A 473 9.49 -17.99 19.99
N LEU A 474 9.55 -19.16 20.64
CA LEU A 474 10.78 -19.96 20.77
C LEU A 474 11.26 -20.48 19.41
N GLU A 475 10.35 -20.85 18.49
CA GLU A 475 10.71 -21.23 17.12
C GLU A 475 11.42 -20.08 16.38
N ILE A 476 10.87 -18.87 16.46
CA ILE A 476 11.48 -17.66 15.88
C ILE A 476 12.84 -17.39 16.52
N ALA A 477 12.93 -17.45 17.85
CA ALA A 477 14.15 -17.20 18.60
C ALA A 477 15.30 -18.15 18.23
N LYS A 478 14.99 -19.44 18.10
CA LYS A 478 15.95 -20.48 17.71
C LYS A 478 16.51 -20.24 16.30
N GLU A 479 15.67 -19.78 15.37
CA GLU A 479 16.10 -19.44 14.02
C GLU A 479 16.90 -18.11 14.02
N ALA A 480 16.47 -17.10 14.77
CA ALA A 480 17.14 -15.79 14.86
C ALA A 480 18.56 -15.90 15.47
N ALA A 481 18.77 -16.82 16.40
CA ALA A 481 20.08 -17.09 17.01
C ALA A 481 21.14 -17.56 15.98
N GLN A 482 20.71 -18.07 14.81
CA GLN A 482 21.63 -18.46 13.72
C GLN A 482 22.23 -17.26 12.97
N TYR A 483 21.65 -16.06 13.16
CA TYR A 483 21.97 -14.86 12.40
C TYR A 483 22.40 -13.68 13.29
N ASP A 484 22.86 -13.92 14.53
CA ASP A 484 23.30 -12.88 15.48
C ASP A 484 22.29 -11.72 15.65
N MET A 485 21.00 -12.03 15.54
CA MET A 485 19.91 -11.06 15.70
C MET A 485 19.43 -11.04 17.15
N LYS A 486 19.36 -9.84 17.73
CA LYS A 486 18.83 -9.65 19.08
C LYS A 486 17.31 -9.78 19.13
N LEU A 487 16.78 -10.18 20.27
CA LEU A 487 15.34 -10.26 20.49
C LEU A 487 14.84 -9.15 21.42
N LEU A 488 13.67 -8.59 21.05
CA LEU A 488 12.78 -7.84 21.93
C LEU A 488 11.59 -8.74 22.23
N LEU A 489 11.49 -9.21 23.49
CA LEU A 489 10.32 -9.96 23.95
C LEU A 489 9.24 -9.01 24.44
N ASP A 490 8.11 -8.98 23.75
CA ASP A 490 6.98 -8.12 24.08
C ASP A 490 5.86 -8.86 24.80
N PHE A 491 5.84 -8.70 26.12
CA PHE A 491 4.80 -9.28 26.95
C PHE A 491 3.55 -8.41 26.92
N HIS A 492 2.50 -8.91 26.26
CA HIS A 492 1.19 -8.26 26.27
C HIS A 492 0.49 -8.39 27.62
N TYR A 493 0.76 -9.48 28.37
CA TYR A 493 0.01 -9.87 29.57
C TYR A 493 -1.50 -9.98 29.30
N SER A 494 -1.83 -10.64 28.20
CA SER A 494 -3.17 -10.96 27.71
C SER A 494 -3.07 -12.24 26.88
N ASP A 495 -4.17 -12.96 26.73
CA ASP A 495 -4.26 -14.09 25.80
C ASP A 495 -4.40 -13.64 24.33
N PHE A 496 -4.67 -12.36 24.09
CA PHE A 496 -4.79 -11.82 22.73
C PHE A 496 -4.33 -10.36 22.64
N TRP A 497 -4.62 -9.67 21.54
CA TRP A 497 -4.28 -8.27 21.32
C TRP A 497 -4.50 -7.40 22.57
N ALA A 498 -3.45 -6.66 22.93
CA ALA A 498 -3.46 -5.68 24.02
C ALA A 498 -3.13 -4.32 23.39
N ASP A 499 -4.12 -3.44 23.37
CA ASP A 499 -4.07 -2.12 22.73
C ASP A 499 -4.68 -1.06 23.69
N PRO A 500 -4.72 0.24 23.33
CA PRO A 500 -5.26 1.27 24.20
C PRO A 500 -6.75 1.12 24.51
N ALA A 501 -7.51 0.40 23.68
CA ALA A 501 -8.94 0.16 23.86
C ALA A 501 -9.23 -1.12 24.66
N LEU A 502 -8.32 -2.11 24.65
CA LEU A 502 -8.49 -3.37 25.35
C LEU A 502 -7.17 -3.89 25.94
N GLN A 503 -7.18 -4.18 27.25
CA GLN A 503 -6.06 -4.78 27.98
C GLN A 503 -6.56 -5.96 28.82
N LYS A 504 -7.16 -6.94 28.14
CA LYS A 504 -7.89 -8.05 28.77
C LYS A 504 -6.95 -8.90 29.62
N ILE A 505 -7.38 -9.24 30.83
CA ILE A 505 -6.64 -10.16 31.70
C ILE A 505 -6.63 -11.60 31.10
N PRO A 506 -5.50 -12.34 31.15
CA PRO A 506 -5.45 -13.74 30.74
C PRO A 506 -6.48 -14.60 31.45
N LYS A 507 -7.07 -15.57 30.74
CA LYS A 507 -8.10 -16.49 31.28
C LYS A 507 -7.64 -17.17 32.57
N ALA A 508 -6.40 -17.65 32.59
CA ALA A 508 -5.83 -18.34 33.75
C ALA A 508 -5.72 -17.47 35.02
N TRP A 509 -5.73 -16.15 34.87
CA TRP A 509 -5.56 -15.18 35.94
C TRP A 509 -6.87 -14.55 36.42
N GLU A 510 -7.98 -14.80 35.73
CA GLU A 510 -9.31 -14.22 36.04
C GLU A 510 -9.73 -14.49 37.50
N LYS A 511 -9.44 -15.69 38.02
CA LYS A 511 -9.71 -16.08 39.42
C LYS A 511 -8.96 -15.22 40.44
N ASP A 512 -7.82 -14.65 40.06
CA ASP A 512 -6.92 -13.89 40.92
C ASP A 512 -7.13 -12.37 40.76
N LYS A 513 -8.01 -11.90 39.87
CA LYS A 513 -8.14 -10.48 39.50
C LYS A 513 -8.35 -9.49 40.66
N ASN A 514 -8.95 -9.98 41.76
CA ASN A 514 -9.23 -9.18 42.95
C ASN A 514 -8.11 -9.27 44.02
N ASP A 515 -7.09 -10.10 43.81
CA ASP A 515 -5.92 -10.25 44.66
C ASP A 515 -4.68 -9.63 43.97
N THR A 516 -4.35 -8.41 44.37
CA THR A 516 -3.21 -7.67 43.81
C THR A 516 -1.86 -8.36 44.05
N GLU A 517 -1.67 -9.08 45.17
CA GLU A 517 -0.40 -9.77 45.43
C GLU A 517 -0.26 -10.99 44.53
N LYS A 518 -1.35 -11.77 44.40
CA LYS A 518 -1.37 -12.93 43.50
C LYS A 518 -1.20 -12.53 42.03
N MET A 519 -1.84 -11.44 41.59
CA MET A 519 -1.65 -10.91 40.25
C MET A 519 -0.21 -10.48 39.96
N LYS A 520 0.47 -9.84 40.93
CA LYS A 520 1.91 -9.55 40.79
C LYS A 520 2.74 -10.82 40.67
N GLN A 521 2.41 -11.85 41.44
CA GLN A 521 3.10 -13.13 41.36
C GLN A 521 2.92 -13.77 39.98
N ASN A 522 1.69 -13.80 39.45
CA ASN A 522 1.39 -14.33 38.11
C ASN A 522 2.19 -13.60 37.01
N VAL A 523 2.26 -12.26 37.06
CA VAL A 523 3.09 -11.48 36.13
C VAL A 523 4.56 -11.83 36.26
N TYR A 524 5.11 -11.86 37.49
CA TYR A 524 6.51 -12.21 37.72
C TYR A 524 6.87 -13.62 37.22
N ASP A 525 6.07 -14.62 37.56
CA ASP A 525 6.32 -16.02 37.20
C ASP A 525 6.26 -16.22 35.69
N PHE A 526 5.24 -15.67 35.03
CA PHE A 526 5.12 -15.78 33.57
C PHE A 526 6.28 -15.12 32.83
N THR A 527 6.69 -13.91 33.24
CA THR A 527 7.86 -13.24 32.64
C THR A 527 9.14 -14.05 32.88
N LYS A 528 9.35 -14.54 34.10
CA LYS A 528 10.54 -15.30 34.49
C LYS A 528 10.66 -16.61 33.71
N ASP A 529 9.59 -17.39 33.67
CA ASP A 529 9.58 -18.70 33.02
C ASP A 529 9.73 -18.56 31.52
N THR A 530 9.09 -17.56 30.91
CA THR A 530 9.25 -17.28 29.49
C THR A 530 10.69 -16.90 29.16
N ILE A 531 11.29 -15.94 29.88
CA ILE A 531 12.68 -15.53 29.63
C ILE A 531 13.64 -16.71 29.74
N LYS A 532 13.49 -17.57 30.76
CA LYS A 532 14.31 -18.78 30.91
C LYS A 532 14.22 -19.70 29.71
N LYS A 533 13.02 -20.00 29.22
CA LYS A 533 12.83 -20.83 28.02
C LYS A 533 13.52 -20.24 26.79
N PHE A 534 13.45 -18.92 26.61
CA PHE A 534 14.16 -18.25 25.51
C PHE A 534 15.68 -18.33 25.68
N GLN A 535 16.20 -18.22 26.90
CA GLN A 535 17.62 -18.40 27.18
C GLN A 535 18.08 -19.85 26.89
N GLU A 536 17.26 -20.85 27.20
CA GLU A 536 17.55 -22.27 26.95
C GLU A 536 17.71 -22.60 25.46
N VAL A 537 17.00 -21.89 24.56
CA VAL A 537 17.17 -22.05 23.10
C VAL A 537 18.26 -21.15 22.51
N GLY A 538 19.04 -20.46 23.35
CA GLY A 538 20.18 -19.64 22.93
C GLY A 538 19.83 -18.24 22.42
N ALA A 539 18.65 -17.71 22.77
CA ALA A 539 18.23 -16.38 22.32
C ALA A 539 19.10 -15.25 22.92
N ASP A 540 19.58 -14.32 22.07
CA ASP A 540 20.18 -13.06 22.53
C ASP A 540 19.08 -12.04 22.88
N ILE A 541 18.55 -12.13 24.10
CA ILE A 541 17.53 -11.21 24.61
C ILE A 541 18.18 -9.87 24.94
N GLY A 542 18.08 -8.91 24.02
CA GLY A 542 18.63 -7.57 24.22
C GLY A 542 17.65 -6.59 24.88
N MET A 543 16.33 -6.82 24.77
CA MET A 543 15.29 -5.96 25.33
C MET A 543 14.05 -6.76 25.72
N VAL A 544 13.36 -6.32 26.77
CA VAL A 544 12.06 -6.87 27.19
C VAL A 544 11.07 -5.73 27.39
N GLN A 545 9.93 -5.83 26.72
CA GLN A 545 8.81 -4.91 26.87
C GLN A 545 7.81 -5.47 27.88
N VAL A 546 7.53 -4.68 28.92
CA VAL A 546 6.65 -5.05 30.03
C VAL A 546 5.31 -4.35 29.82
N GLY A 547 4.44 -4.97 29.04
CA GLY A 547 3.14 -4.46 28.62
C GLY A 547 3.20 -3.76 27.27
N ASN A 548 2.21 -4.05 26.41
CA ASN A 548 2.04 -3.42 25.10
C ASN A 548 0.99 -2.29 25.16
N GLU A 549 1.34 -1.11 24.65
CA GLU A 549 0.46 0.06 24.53
C GLU A 549 -0.41 0.36 25.78
N ILE A 550 0.21 0.33 26.96
CA ILE A 550 -0.47 0.43 28.28
C ILE A 550 -0.97 1.84 28.64
N THR A 551 -1.27 2.67 27.63
CA THR A 551 -1.61 4.08 27.76
C THR A 551 -2.81 4.32 28.66
N ASN A 552 -3.83 3.47 28.53
CA ASN A 552 -5.07 3.63 29.29
C ASN A 552 -5.14 2.70 30.52
N GLY A 553 -4.25 1.71 30.63
CA GLY A 553 -4.26 0.72 31.69
C GLY A 553 -3.55 -0.57 31.29
N MET A 554 -3.69 -1.60 32.12
CA MET A 554 -3.30 -2.98 31.83
C MET A 554 -4.12 -3.93 32.73
N LEU A 555 -4.31 -5.20 32.32
CA LEU A 555 -4.94 -6.25 33.11
C LEU A 555 -6.33 -5.85 33.66
N ASP A 556 -7.23 -5.43 32.77
CA ASP A 556 -8.61 -4.96 33.03
C ASP A 556 -8.74 -3.72 33.96
N ILE A 557 -7.64 -3.13 34.42
CA ILE A 557 -7.65 -1.84 35.13
C ILE A 557 -7.52 -0.72 34.09
N MET A 558 -8.65 -0.37 33.49
CA MET A 558 -8.80 0.61 32.39
C MET A 558 -9.88 1.67 32.72
N PRO A 559 -9.99 2.76 31.93
CA PRO A 559 -11.05 3.76 32.11
C PRO A 559 -12.40 3.19 31.70
N ASP A 560 -13.46 3.54 32.46
CA ASP A 560 -14.83 3.30 32.04
C ASP A 560 -15.31 4.41 31.08
N TYR A 561 -15.16 4.16 29.78
CA TYR A 561 -15.54 5.12 28.74
C TYR A 561 -17.04 5.49 28.76
N SER A 562 -17.92 4.62 29.29
CA SER A 562 -19.35 4.93 29.43
C SER A 562 -19.61 6.05 30.44
N LYS A 563 -18.68 6.26 31.38
CA LYS A 563 -18.70 7.34 32.38
C LYS A 563 -17.90 8.58 31.94
N GLY A 564 -17.34 8.57 30.73
CA GLY A 564 -16.44 9.62 30.24
C GLY A 564 -15.07 9.62 30.92
N GLU A 565 -14.66 8.50 31.51
CA GLU A 565 -13.33 8.36 32.11
C GLU A 565 -12.25 8.31 31.03
N THR A 566 -11.02 8.65 31.45
CA THR A 566 -9.85 8.71 30.57
C THR A 566 -8.63 8.09 31.26
N TYR A 567 -7.47 8.05 30.58
CA TYR A 567 -6.20 7.66 31.21
C TYR A 567 -5.89 8.36 32.54
N LYS A 568 -6.48 9.54 32.81
CA LYS A 568 -6.32 10.27 34.07
C LYS A 568 -7.02 9.58 35.24
N ASP A 569 -8.13 8.91 34.98
CA ASP A 569 -8.90 8.17 35.97
C ASP A 569 -8.22 6.82 36.30
N THR A 570 -7.35 6.34 35.40
CA THR A 570 -6.43 5.21 35.65
C THR A 570 -5.12 5.66 36.30
N TRP A 571 -4.25 6.38 35.58
CA TRP A 571 -2.89 6.72 36.00
C TRP A 571 -2.81 7.94 36.94
N GLY A 572 -3.82 8.82 36.89
CA GLY A 572 -3.96 9.94 37.83
C GLY A 572 -4.62 9.53 39.16
N ASN A 573 -5.37 8.42 39.17
CA ASN A 573 -5.89 7.82 40.40
C ASN A 573 -4.77 7.11 41.17
N ALA A 574 -4.47 7.58 42.38
CA ALA A 574 -3.35 7.07 43.17
C ALA A 574 -3.48 5.58 43.55
N LYS A 575 -4.70 5.05 43.70
CA LYS A 575 -4.93 3.63 44.01
C LYS A 575 -4.62 2.77 42.79
N ASN A 576 -5.25 3.08 41.65
CA ASN A 576 -5.08 2.32 40.41
C ASN A 576 -3.62 2.38 39.93
N ALA A 577 -3.03 3.59 39.91
CA ALA A 577 -1.62 3.75 39.55
C ALA A 577 -0.67 2.94 40.43
N LYS A 578 -0.94 2.82 41.74
CA LYS A 578 -0.12 2.01 42.66
C LYS A 578 -0.21 0.51 42.33
N ILE A 579 -1.41 0.01 42.01
CA ILE A 579 -1.65 -1.39 41.62
C ILE A 579 -0.92 -1.69 40.31
N LEU A 580 -1.17 -0.89 39.27
CA LEU A 580 -0.57 -1.06 37.94
C LEU A 580 0.96 -0.98 37.99
N CYS A 581 1.52 0.00 38.68
CA CYS A 581 2.97 0.08 38.88
C CYS A 581 3.51 -1.12 39.68
N GLY A 582 2.68 -1.77 40.51
CA GLY A 582 3.00 -3.02 41.17
C GLY A 582 3.20 -4.16 40.17
N TYR A 583 2.29 -4.31 39.20
CA TYR A 583 2.39 -5.30 38.12
C TYR A 583 3.62 -5.06 37.24
N LEU A 584 3.84 -3.81 36.81
CA LEU A 584 5.05 -3.44 36.05
C LEU A 584 6.33 -3.82 36.81
N LYS A 585 6.42 -3.48 38.10
CA LYS A 585 7.60 -3.84 38.91
C LYS A 585 7.80 -5.35 39.05
N ALA A 586 6.73 -6.14 39.06
CA ALA A 586 6.82 -7.59 39.14
C ALA A 586 7.46 -8.17 37.86
N GLY A 587 6.99 -7.77 36.68
CA GLY A 587 7.60 -8.18 35.40
C GLY A 587 9.04 -7.68 35.28
N ILE A 588 9.30 -6.41 35.63
CA ILE A 588 10.66 -5.84 35.63
C ILE A 588 11.60 -6.61 36.55
N LYS A 589 11.15 -6.99 37.76
CA LYS A 589 11.95 -7.80 38.69
C LYS A 589 12.38 -9.12 38.04
N ALA A 590 11.47 -9.81 37.34
CA ALA A 590 11.81 -11.03 36.61
C ALA A 590 12.88 -10.78 35.53
N VAL A 591 12.74 -9.70 34.75
CA VAL A 591 13.75 -9.32 33.73
C VAL A 591 15.12 -9.10 34.37
N ARG A 592 15.19 -8.30 35.45
CA ARG A 592 16.46 -7.99 36.12
C ARG A 592 17.14 -9.22 36.73
N GLU A 593 16.36 -10.21 37.19
CA GLU A 593 16.90 -11.44 37.76
C GLU A 593 17.38 -12.42 36.69
N CYS A 594 16.69 -12.52 35.55
CA CYS A 594 17.00 -13.55 34.54
C CYS A 594 17.95 -13.04 33.45
N THR A 595 17.79 -11.79 33.01
CA THR A 595 18.59 -11.18 31.94
C THR A 595 19.00 -9.73 32.30
N PRO A 596 19.93 -9.55 33.27
CA PRO A 596 20.28 -8.24 33.80
C PRO A 596 20.92 -7.29 32.77
N LYS A 597 21.39 -7.81 31.63
CA LYS A 597 21.93 -7.01 30.52
C LYS A 597 20.86 -6.50 29.56
N ALA A 598 19.69 -7.13 29.52
CA ALA A 598 18.59 -6.70 28.66
C ALA A 598 18.04 -5.36 29.13
N LEU A 599 17.67 -4.52 28.16
CA LEU A 599 16.97 -3.28 28.44
C LEU A 599 15.50 -3.57 28.78
N VAL A 600 14.98 -2.89 29.79
CA VAL A 600 13.56 -2.92 30.13
C VAL A 600 12.88 -1.74 29.46
N THR A 601 11.82 -2.01 28.68
CA THR A 601 11.00 -0.96 28.09
C THR A 601 9.54 -1.02 28.53
N LEU A 602 8.91 0.17 28.58
CA LEU A 602 7.48 0.37 28.77
C LEU A 602 6.93 1.10 27.55
N HIS A 603 5.83 0.63 26.99
CA HIS A 603 5.32 1.04 25.68
C HIS A 603 3.97 1.76 25.77
N LEU A 604 3.85 2.94 25.15
CA LEU A 604 2.60 3.71 25.00
C LEU A 604 2.30 4.01 23.51
N GLU A 605 1.06 3.92 23.04
CA GLU A 605 0.70 4.33 21.65
C GLU A 605 0.93 5.83 21.39
N SER A 606 0.89 6.62 22.45
CA SER A 606 0.57 8.04 22.40
C SER A 606 1.76 8.93 22.02
N MET A 607 1.52 9.85 21.07
CA MET A 607 2.40 10.99 20.76
C MET A 607 2.05 12.28 21.52
N GLY A 608 1.09 12.22 22.44
CA GLY A 608 0.66 13.35 23.25
C GLY A 608 1.59 13.64 24.43
N TYR A 609 2.44 14.67 24.33
CA TYR A 609 3.42 15.05 25.37
C TYR A 609 2.82 15.12 26.80
N GLY A 610 1.65 15.74 26.95
CA GLY A 610 0.97 15.86 28.25
C GLY A 610 0.57 14.50 28.82
N LYS A 611 0.01 13.62 27.98
CA LYS A 611 -0.40 12.27 28.34
C LYS A 611 0.81 11.45 28.80
N CYS A 612 1.85 11.37 27.97
CA CYS A 612 3.06 10.61 28.28
C CYS A 612 3.74 11.13 29.55
N SER A 613 3.86 12.45 29.72
CA SER A 613 4.47 13.05 30.90
C SER A 613 3.69 12.74 32.18
N GLU A 614 2.36 12.78 32.15
CA GLU A 614 1.51 12.46 33.31
C GLU A 614 1.61 10.98 33.72
N ILE A 615 1.67 10.07 32.76
CA ILE A 615 1.84 8.63 32.98
C ILE A 615 3.24 8.32 33.53
N MET A 616 4.29 8.87 32.91
CA MET A 616 5.67 8.74 33.41
C MET A 616 5.79 9.29 34.85
N ASN A 617 5.11 10.38 35.18
CA ASN A 617 5.07 10.88 36.56
C ASN A 617 4.44 9.84 37.52
N ALA A 618 3.45 9.05 37.08
CA ALA A 618 2.87 7.99 37.89
C ALA A 618 3.88 6.86 38.14
N TRP A 619 4.62 6.45 37.10
CA TRP A 619 5.68 5.46 37.21
C TRP A 619 6.82 5.92 38.14
N GLU A 620 7.29 7.16 37.97
CA GLU A 620 8.31 7.76 38.84
C GLU A 620 7.85 7.84 40.30
N ARG A 621 6.61 8.31 40.55
CA ARG A 621 6.04 8.38 41.92
C ARG A 621 5.98 7.02 42.61
N ASN A 622 5.83 5.94 41.85
CA ASN A 622 5.71 4.58 42.37
C ASN A 622 6.99 3.74 42.25
N GLY A 623 8.10 4.35 41.78
CA GLY A 623 9.42 3.75 41.73
C GLY A 623 9.56 2.62 40.69
N VAL A 624 8.99 2.79 39.49
CA VAL A 624 9.15 1.82 38.39
C VAL A 624 10.52 2.01 37.71
N ASP A 625 11.32 0.94 37.61
CA ASP A 625 12.72 0.97 37.18
C ASP A 625 12.93 0.43 35.76
N TYR A 626 12.54 1.23 34.76
CA TYR A 626 12.69 0.90 33.34
C TYR A 626 13.78 1.73 32.66
N ASP A 627 14.35 1.25 31.56
CA ASP A 627 15.49 1.88 30.86
C ASP A 627 15.04 2.73 29.67
N VAL A 628 14.11 2.18 28.87
CA VAL A 628 13.69 2.74 27.58
C VAL A 628 12.21 3.13 27.66
N PHE A 629 11.89 4.37 27.32
CA PHE A 629 10.52 4.76 27.01
C PHE A 629 10.23 4.40 25.55
N GLY A 630 9.22 3.57 25.31
CA GLY A 630 8.79 3.18 23.97
C GLY A 630 7.50 3.87 23.56
N SER A 631 7.36 4.18 22.27
CA SER A 631 6.05 4.52 21.71
C SER A 631 5.82 3.99 20.29
N SER A 632 4.56 3.77 19.95
CA SER A 632 4.13 3.59 18.56
C SER A 632 4.23 4.91 17.80
N PHE A 633 4.56 4.83 16.52
CA PHE A 633 4.66 5.97 15.63
C PHE A 633 4.29 5.56 14.21
N TYR A 634 3.00 5.67 13.89
CA TYR A 634 2.45 5.46 12.56
C TYR A 634 2.08 6.82 11.95
N GLN A 635 2.82 7.21 10.93
CA GLN A 635 2.82 8.56 10.36
C GLN A 635 1.45 8.90 9.74
N PHE A 636 0.74 7.90 9.19
CA PHE A 636 -0.53 8.08 8.50
C PHE A 636 -1.69 8.49 9.43
N TRP A 637 -1.58 8.30 10.76
CA TRP A 637 -2.57 8.77 11.74
C TRP A 637 -2.26 10.14 12.37
N GLN A 638 -1.11 10.75 12.07
CA GLN A 638 -0.63 11.97 12.74
C GLN A 638 -1.08 13.29 12.06
N GLY A 639 -2.17 13.23 11.28
CA GLY A 639 -2.77 14.37 10.55
C GLY A 639 -2.07 14.70 9.22
N ASN A 640 -2.62 15.66 8.46
CA ASN A 640 -2.25 15.93 7.06
C ASN A 640 -0.83 16.53 6.82
N SER A 641 0.10 16.50 7.79
CA SER A 641 1.45 17.06 7.60
C SER A 641 2.55 16.27 8.32
N SER A 642 3.52 15.79 7.52
CA SER A 642 4.73 15.08 7.97
C SER A 642 5.50 15.81 9.05
N LYS A 643 5.63 17.14 8.90
CA LYS A 643 6.36 18.01 9.83
C LYS A 643 5.77 17.98 11.24
N ASN A 644 4.44 17.88 11.35
CA ASN A 644 3.78 17.82 12.66
C ASN A 644 4.02 16.48 13.35
N ALA A 645 3.97 15.38 12.59
CA ALA A 645 4.26 14.03 13.09
C ALA A 645 5.69 13.93 13.65
N LEU A 646 6.69 14.32 12.85
CA LEU A 646 8.11 14.29 13.24
C LEU A 646 8.42 15.24 14.41
N ALA A 647 7.80 16.43 14.44
CA ALA A 647 7.92 17.32 15.59
C ALA A 647 7.31 16.73 16.86
N GLY A 648 6.24 15.93 16.73
CA GLY A 648 5.68 15.13 17.82
C GLY A 648 6.68 14.09 18.33
N LEU A 649 7.25 13.29 17.42
CA LEU A 649 8.30 12.30 17.72
C LEU A 649 9.47 12.91 18.49
N GLN A 650 10.03 14.00 17.97
CA GLN A 650 11.13 14.69 18.62
C GLN A 650 10.76 15.22 20.02
N LYS A 651 9.53 15.69 20.24
CA LYS A 651 9.08 16.15 21.57
C LYS A 651 9.00 15.02 22.59
N ILE A 652 8.53 13.85 22.15
CA ILE A 652 8.41 12.67 23.01
C ILE A 652 9.78 12.06 23.32
N GLU A 653 10.64 11.98 22.32
CA GLU A 653 12.03 11.57 22.46
C GLU A 653 12.79 12.49 23.45
N ASN A 654 12.62 13.81 23.35
CA ASN A 654 13.18 14.77 24.31
C ASN A 654 12.55 14.66 25.71
N LEU A 655 11.29 14.24 25.82
CA LEU A 655 10.66 13.97 27.11
C LEU A 655 11.38 12.80 27.81
N ALA A 656 11.61 11.70 27.11
CA ALA A 656 12.37 10.56 27.63
C ALA A 656 13.78 10.99 28.09
N LYS A 657 14.49 11.74 27.24
CA LYS A 657 15.80 12.34 27.56
C LYS A 657 15.77 13.16 28.86
N SER A 658 14.75 14.00 29.03
CA SER A 658 14.60 14.86 30.21
C SER A 658 14.39 14.08 31.51
N ARG A 659 13.94 12.83 31.42
CA ARG A 659 13.74 11.90 32.54
C ARG A 659 14.87 10.87 32.69
N GLY A 660 15.95 11.01 31.91
CA GLY A 660 17.09 10.10 31.95
C GLY A 660 16.77 8.71 31.40
N LYS A 661 15.84 8.64 30.44
CA LYS A 661 15.46 7.40 29.74
C LYS A 661 15.98 7.39 28.31
N MET A 662 16.31 6.21 27.82
CA MET A 662 16.47 5.97 26.39
C MET A 662 15.11 6.00 25.70
N TYR A 663 15.11 6.11 24.38
CA TYR A 663 13.88 6.16 23.59
C TYR A 663 14.01 5.29 22.34
N ALA A 664 12.97 4.54 22.03
CA ALA A 664 12.84 3.77 20.79
C ALA A 664 11.39 3.82 20.30
N VAL A 665 11.22 3.72 18.99
CA VAL A 665 9.90 3.54 18.39
C VAL A 665 9.63 2.04 18.36
N MET A 666 8.57 1.59 19.04
CA MET A 666 8.29 0.15 19.18
C MET A 666 7.44 -0.40 18.03
N GLU A 667 6.69 0.47 17.36
CA GLU A 667 5.89 0.12 16.20
C GLU A 667 5.83 1.27 15.21
N THR A 668 6.02 0.96 13.93
CA THR A 668 5.86 1.87 12.81
C THR A 668 5.67 1.06 11.53
N SER A 669 5.07 1.65 10.50
CA SER A 669 4.98 1.07 9.17
C SER A 669 4.63 2.16 8.15
N TRP A 670 4.74 1.83 6.87
CA TRP A 670 4.23 2.65 5.80
C TRP A 670 3.74 1.78 4.62
N LEU A 671 2.86 2.34 3.79
CA LEU A 671 2.20 1.65 2.69
C LEU A 671 3.18 1.37 1.54
N ASN A 672 3.16 0.13 1.03
CA ASN A 672 3.76 -0.26 -0.25
C ASN A 672 2.76 -0.15 -1.42
N SER A 673 1.46 -0.09 -1.11
CA SER A 673 0.34 0.09 -2.04
C SER A 673 -0.95 0.39 -1.25
N LEU A 674 -2.03 0.75 -1.94
CA LEU A 674 -3.38 0.86 -1.34
C LEU A 674 -4.27 -0.37 -1.59
N LYS A 675 -3.75 -1.37 -2.32
CA LYS A 675 -4.50 -2.55 -2.77
C LYS A 675 -4.55 -3.60 -1.66
N ASP A 676 -5.59 -4.42 -1.70
CA ASP A 676 -5.76 -5.60 -0.85
C ASP A 676 -5.23 -6.82 -1.59
N ALA A 677 -4.32 -7.58 -0.96
CA ALA A 677 -3.72 -8.76 -1.55
C ALA A 677 -4.29 -10.09 -1.06
N ASP A 678 -5.22 -10.10 -0.10
CA ASP A 678 -5.68 -11.35 0.53
C ASP A 678 -7.19 -11.47 0.70
N GLY A 679 -7.92 -10.37 0.52
CA GLY A 679 -9.36 -10.28 0.58
C GLY A 679 -9.92 -9.92 1.97
N THR A 680 -9.04 -9.61 2.90
CA THR A 680 -9.33 -9.03 4.21
C THR A 680 -8.97 -7.56 4.16
N SER A 681 -9.90 -6.69 4.53
CA SER A 681 -9.66 -5.25 4.43
C SER A 681 -8.46 -4.79 5.25
N ASN A 682 -7.51 -4.15 4.56
CA ASN A 682 -6.36 -3.49 5.17
C ASN A 682 -6.79 -2.33 6.09
N VAL A 683 -6.04 -2.09 7.18
CA VAL A 683 -6.28 -0.99 8.14
C VAL A 683 -6.24 0.37 7.45
N ILE A 684 -5.42 0.50 6.40
CA ILE A 684 -5.40 1.63 5.48
C ILE A 684 -5.41 1.06 4.06
N GLY A 685 -6.44 1.37 3.28
CA GLY A 685 -6.56 0.95 1.89
C GLY A 685 -7.23 2.02 1.02
N GLU A 686 -7.69 1.63 -0.17
CA GLU A 686 -8.41 2.54 -1.07
C GLU A 686 -9.57 3.27 -0.37
N GLY A 687 -9.73 4.56 -0.66
CA GLY A 687 -10.78 5.40 -0.08
C GLY A 687 -10.56 5.87 1.35
N HIS A 688 -9.55 5.36 2.07
CA HIS A 688 -9.19 5.88 3.39
C HIS A 688 -8.55 7.27 3.28
N ALA A 689 -8.95 8.19 4.17
CA ALA A 689 -8.28 9.47 4.34
C ALA A 689 -6.94 9.25 5.06
N ASN A 690 -5.90 8.85 4.34
CA ASN A 690 -4.53 8.83 4.85
C ASN A 690 -3.87 10.20 4.64
N ALA A 691 -2.96 10.56 5.54
CA ALA A 691 -2.10 11.71 5.29
C ALA A 691 -1.18 11.35 4.11
N LYS A 692 -1.40 11.95 2.92
CA LYS A 692 -0.56 11.78 1.71
C LYS A 692 0.81 12.44 1.89
N VAL A 693 1.56 11.92 2.85
CA VAL A 693 2.81 12.48 3.35
C VAL A 693 4.00 11.90 2.56
N TYR A 694 3.97 10.60 2.30
CA TYR A 694 4.89 9.90 1.40
C TYR A 694 4.06 9.16 0.34
N SER A 695 4.69 8.71 -0.74
CA SER A 695 4.03 7.87 -1.76
C SER A 695 3.60 6.52 -1.17
N ASP A 696 2.59 5.90 -1.75
CA ASP A 696 2.09 4.57 -1.36
C ASP A 696 2.83 3.49 -2.20
N ASP A 697 4.17 3.46 -2.07
CA ASP A 697 5.09 2.60 -2.83
C ASP A 697 6.40 2.31 -2.03
N PRO A 698 7.31 1.44 -2.52
CA PRO A 698 8.57 1.18 -1.81
C PRO A 698 9.45 2.42 -1.58
N GLN A 699 9.42 3.43 -2.45
CA GLN A 699 10.16 4.67 -2.21
C GLN A 699 9.57 5.44 -1.03
N GLY A 700 8.23 5.51 -0.92
CA GLY A 700 7.56 6.16 0.18
C GLY A 700 7.83 5.49 1.53
N GLN A 701 7.97 4.15 1.56
CA GLN A 701 8.44 3.43 2.74
C GLN A 701 9.87 3.86 3.14
N VAL A 702 10.78 3.97 2.17
CA VAL A 702 12.15 4.45 2.42
C VAL A 702 12.16 5.88 2.95
N ASP A 703 11.35 6.77 2.39
CA ASP A 703 11.26 8.17 2.80
C ASP A 703 10.71 8.29 4.24
N ALA A 704 9.67 7.54 4.56
CA ALA A 704 9.07 7.48 5.89
C ALA A 704 10.06 7.01 6.95
N LEU A 705 10.84 5.96 6.65
CA LEU A 705 11.88 5.45 7.54
C LEU A 705 13.04 6.44 7.66
N THR A 706 13.47 7.04 6.55
CA THR A 706 14.57 8.03 6.52
C THR A 706 14.29 9.19 7.46
N ASP A 707 13.12 9.82 7.33
CA ASP A 707 12.72 10.97 8.14
C ASP A 707 12.57 10.61 9.63
N MET A 708 11.98 9.45 9.92
CA MET A 708 11.81 8.95 11.28
C MET A 708 13.16 8.68 11.95
N TYR A 709 14.05 7.91 11.32
CA TYR A 709 15.36 7.58 11.87
C TYR A 709 16.24 8.82 12.01
N GLN A 710 16.18 9.77 11.07
CA GLN A 710 16.91 11.02 11.18
C GLN A 710 16.46 11.86 12.38
N THR A 711 15.15 11.90 12.63
CA THR A 711 14.57 12.57 13.80
C THR A 711 14.96 11.85 15.11
N LEU A 712 14.79 10.53 15.14
CA LEU A 712 15.00 9.68 16.31
C LEU A 712 16.47 9.65 16.77
N LEU A 713 17.41 9.60 15.82
CA LEU A 713 18.85 9.52 16.08
C LEU A 713 19.52 10.92 16.16
N SER A 714 18.74 11.99 16.23
CA SER A 714 19.27 13.35 16.42
C SER A 714 19.87 13.57 17.82
N ASN A 715 19.49 12.73 18.79
CA ASN A 715 19.92 12.75 20.17
C ASN A 715 20.55 11.41 20.59
N ASP A 716 21.44 11.46 21.59
CA ASP A 716 22.19 10.29 22.05
C ASP A 716 21.34 9.23 22.79
N ASN A 717 20.13 9.57 23.24
CA ASN A 717 19.23 8.63 23.92
C ASN A 717 18.30 7.87 22.96
N GLY A 718 18.23 8.23 21.68
CA GLY A 718 17.43 7.50 20.69
C GLY A 718 18.13 6.23 20.23
N LEU A 719 17.47 5.07 20.29
CA LEU A 719 18.08 3.78 19.98
C LEU A 719 17.83 3.33 18.54
N GLY A 720 16.68 3.69 17.96
CA GLY A 720 16.21 3.16 16.67
C GLY A 720 14.77 2.69 16.79
N ALA A 721 14.29 1.92 15.81
CA ALA A 721 12.88 1.59 15.68
C ALA A 721 12.65 0.11 15.33
N PHE A 722 11.41 -0.34 15.54
CA PHE A 722 10.90 -1.63 15.11
C PHE A 722 9.77 -1.43 14.10
N TYR A 723 9.95 -1.96 12.89
CA TYR A 723 8.90 -1.97 11.86
C TYR A 723 7.90 -3.07 12.18
N TRP A 724 6.64 -2.71 12.31
CA TRP A 724 5.59 -3.62 12.74
C TRP A 724 5.14 -4.49 11.57
N GLU A 725 5.24 -5.81 11.73
CA GLU A 725 4.78 -6.83 10.77
C GLU A 725 5.22 -6.60 9.33
N GLY A 726 6.52 -6.33 9.16
CA GLY A 726 7.12 -6.05 7.86
C GLY A 726 7.08 -7.23 6.87
N ALA A 727 6.56 -8.39 7.25
CA ALA A 727 6.50 -9.61 6.44
C ALA A 727 5.14 -10.35 6.53
N TRP A 728 4.09 -9.70 7.07
CA TRP A 728 2.76 -10.32 7.20
C TRP A 728 1.96 -10.32 5.90
N ILE A 729 2.41 -11.15 4.96
CA ILE A 729 1.85 -11.29 3.62
C ILE A 729 0.66 -12.28 3.60
N PRO A 730 -0.12 -12.33 2.50
CA PRO A 730 -1.20 -13.29 2.32
C PRO A 730 -0.71 -14.74 2.44
N VAL A 731 -1.56 -15.66 2.91
CA VAL A 731 -1.25 -17.11 2.77
C VAL A 731 -1.35 -17.53 1.32
N LYS A 732 -2.38 -17.04 0.63
CA LYS A 732 -2.55 -17.15 -0.81
C LYS A 732 -2.93 -15.78 -1.36
N ALA A 733 -2.06 -15.21 -2.19
CA ALA A 733 -2.28 -13.90 -2.79
C ALA A 733 -3.54 -13.86 -3.66
N GLY A 734 -4.16 -12.68 -3.79
CA GLY A 734 -5.38 -12.44 -4.54
C GLY A 734 -6.60 -12.27 -3.65
N TRP A 735 -7.32 -11.14 -3.72
CA TRP A 735 -8.49 -10.90 -2.86
C TRP A 735 -9.63 -11.89 -3.11
N THR A 736 -9.67 -12.56 -4.26
CA THR A 736 -10.63 -13.65 -4.52
C THR A 736 -10.36 -14.90 -3.66
N ASN A 737 -9.16 -15.02 -3.08
CA ASN A 737 -8.79 -16.10 -2.17
C ASN A 737 -9.17 -15.82 -0.69
N TRP A 738 -9.97 -14.78 -0.41
CA TRP A 738 -10.38 -14.38 0.95
C TRP A 738 -10.85 -15.55 1.82
N LYS A 739 -11.63 -16.48 1.26
CA LYS A 739 -12.15 -17.64 2.01
C LYS A 739 -11.02 -18.57 2.43
N TYR A 740 -10.09 -18.86 1.53
CA TYR A 740 -8.91 -19.66 1.84
C TYR A 740 -8.06 -18.99 2.93
N ASN A 741 -7.81 -17.69 2.80
CA ASN A 741 -7.02 -16.95 3.79
C ASN A 741 -7.71 -16.88 5.16
N LYS A 742 -9.04 -16.76 5.19
CA LYS A 742 -9.85 -16.87 6.41
C LYS A 742 -9.75 -18.26 7.05
N ASP A 743 -9.90 -19.32 6.27
CA ASP A 743 -9.80 -20.70 6.76
C ASP A 743 -8.40 -21.01 7.32
N MET A 744 -7.35 -20.47 6.69
CA MET A 744 -5.98 -20.57 7.20
C MET A 744 -5.78 -19.76 8.49
N SER A 745 -6.46 -18.62 8.63
CA SER A 745 -6.47 -17.88 9.88
C SER A 745 -7.12 -18.69 11.00
N ASP A 746 -8.27 -19.32 10.74
CA ASP A 746 -8.96 -20.15 11.72
C ASP A 746 -8.15 -21.41 12.12
N ARG A 747 -7.36 -21.95 11.19
CA ARG A 747 -6.56 -23.17 11.43
C ARG A 747 -5.18 -22.91 12.06
N TYR A 748 -4.46 -21.92 11.57
CA TYR A 748 -3.05 -21.69 11.91
C TYR A 748 -2.81 -20.35 12.60
N GLY A 749 -3.81 -19.48 12.60
CA GLY A 749 -3.73 -18.14 13.14
C GLY A 749 -3.01 -17.15 12.23
N THR A 750 -3.03 -17.38 10.91
CA THR A 750 -2.27 -16.60 9.92
C THR A 750 -2.78 -15.20 9.69
N GLY A 751 -4.03 -14.87 10.02
CA GLY A 751 -4.58 -13.53 9.84
C GLY A 751 -4.75 -12.78 11.15
N TRP A 752 -5.31 -11.56 11.12
CA TRP A 752 -5.30 -10.67 12.29
C TRP A 752 -6.09 -11.23 13.50
N ALA A 753 -7.13 -12.02 13.22
CA ALA A 753 -7.90 -12.76 14.20
C ALA A 753 -8.52 -14.02 13.57
N ALA A 754 -9.03 -14.89 14.42
CA ALA A 754 -9.71 -16.14 14.06
C ALA A 754 -10.99 -16.32 14.87
N GLN A 755 -11.85 -17.23 14.42
CA GLN A 755 -13.10 -17.58 15.09
C GLN A 755 -12.90 -18.00 16.55
N GLY A 756 -11.76 -18.62 16.89
CA GLY A 756 -11.46 -19.04 18.25
C GLY A 756 -11.46 -17.89 19.26
N ALA A 757 -11.21 -16.65 18.82
CA ALA A 757 -11.18 -15.46 19.69
C ALA A 757 -12.56 -15.02 20.22
N LYS A 758 -13.66 -15.59 19.71
CA LYS A 758 -15.01 -15.28 20.18
C LYS A 758 -15.14 -15.55 21.68
N GLY A 759 -15.77 -14.62 22.40
CA GLY A 759 -15.94 -14.69 23.85
C GLY A 759 -14.76 -14.13 24.66
N TYR A 760 -13.54 -14.12 24.11
CA TYR A 760 -12.41 -13.41 24.72
C TYR A 760 -12.28 -11.98 24.16
N TYR A 761 -12.39 -11.83 22.83
CA TYR A 761 -12.32 -10.54 22.16
C TYR A 761 -13.73 -9.95 21.93
N PRO A 762 -13.92 -8.61 22.06
CA PRO A 762 -15.24 -7.99 21.97
C PRO A 762 -15.95 -8.23 20.62
N ASP A 763 -17.26 -8.51 20.66
CA ASP A 763 -18.06 -8.76 19.45
C ASP A 763 -18.05 -7.56 18.48
N ASN A 764 -18.03 -6.33 18.98
CA ASN A 764 -17.95 -5.13 18.13
C ASN A 764 -16.62 -4.97 17.38
N LYS A 765 -15.62 -5.79 17.70
CA LYS A 765 -14.35 -5.91 16.97
C LYS A 765 -14.32 -7.16 16.09
N MET A 766 -14.94 -8.24 16.53
CA MET A 766 -15.03 -9.51 15.78
C MET A 766 -16.07 -9.46 14.65
N TYR A 767 -17.02 -8.52 14.70
CA TYR A 767 -18.08 -8.37 13.70
C TYR A 767 -18.20 -6.93 13.20
N TYR A 768 -18.42 -6.79 11.88
CA TYR A 768 -18.75 -5.53 11.22
C TYR A 768 -20.06 -5.71 10.45
N ASN A 769 -21.07 -4.87 10.71
CA ASN A 769 -22.42 -5.00 10.15
C ASN A 769 -23.02 -6.42 10.29
N GLY A 770 -22.74 -7.09 11.41
CA GLY A 770 -23.21 -8.45 11.69
C GLY A 770 -22.44 -9.55 10.97
N GLN A 771 -21.44 -9.22 10.13
CA GLN A 771 -20.59 -10.18 9.43
C GLN A 771 -19.25 -10.38 10.16
N PRO A 772 -18.68 -11.59 10.15
CA PRO A 772 -17.32 -11.85 10.62
C PRO A 772 -16.29 -10.87 10.03
N ALA A 773 -15.63 -10.09 10.89
CA ALA A 773 -14.58 -9.16 10.50
C ALA A 773 -13.17 -9.77 10.53
N TRP A 774 -13.02 -10.96 11.12
CA TRP A 774 -11.76 -11.70 11.12
C TRP A 774 -11.49 -12.36 9.76
N GLY A 775 -10.23 -12.51 9.39
CA GLY A 775 -9.81 -13.01 8.08
C GLY A 775 -8.30 -13.21 8.06
N GLY A 776 -7.70 -13.01 6.89
CA GLY A 776 -6.25 -12.93 6.69
C GLY A 776 -5.62 -11.68 7.32
N SER A 777 -4.50 -11.23 6.78
CA SER A 777 -3.77 -10.04 7.21
C SER A 777 -4.64 -8.80 7.02
N SER A 778 -4.52 -7.83 7.93
CA SER A 778 -5.08 -6.48 7.72
C SER A 778 -3.98 -5.45 7.45
N TRP A 779 -2.78 -5.95 7.09
CA TRP A 779 -1.55 -5.16 6.95
C TRP A 779 -0.64 -5.62 5.80
N ASP A 780 -1.12 -6.47 4.90
CA ASP A 780 -0.33 -7.00 3.77
C ASP A 780 0.26 -5.90 2.88
N ASN A 781 -0.46 -4.79 2.73
CA ASN A 781 -0.05 -3.63 1.94
C ASN A 781 0.94 -2.68 2.66
N GLN A 782 1.43 -3.06 3.83
CA GLN A 782 2.44 -2.32 4.59
C GLN A 782 3.72 -3.11 4.80
N THR A 783 3.81 -4.32 4.24
CA THR A 783 4.99 -5.17 4.33
C THR A 783 6.16 -4.61 3.50
N LEU A 784 7.38 -5.08 3.78
CA LEU A 784 8.58 -4.85 2.97
C LEU A 784 8.84 -6.01 1.99
N PHE A 785 7.79 -6.79 1.72
CA PHE A 785 7.74 -7.88 0.75
C PHE A 785 6.53 -7.67 -0.17
N ASP A 786 6.53 -8.24 -1.38
CA ASP A 786 5.33 -8.31 -2.19
C ASP A 786 4.39 -9.41 -1.66
N SER A 787 3.19 -9.49 -2.24
CA SER A 787 2.16 -10.46 -1.85
C SER A 787 2.56 -11.92 -2.04
N ASN A 788 3.65 -12.20 -2.77
CA ASN A 788 4.17 -13.53 -3.05
C ASN A 788 5.47 -13.83 -2.30
N GLY A 789 5.93 -12.94 -1.40
CA GLY A 789 7.07 -13.16 -0.52
C GLY A 789 8.43 -12.73 -1.09
N TYR A 790 8.47 -11.94 -2.17
CA TYR A 790 9.71 -11.35 -2.67
C TYR A 790 10.00 -10.02 -1.96
N PRO A 791 11.26 -9.74 -1.57
CA PRO A 791 11.59 -8.52 -0.85
C PRO A 791 11.45 -7.29 -1.74
N LEU A 792 10.88 -6.22 -1.19
CA LEU A 792 10.81 -4.92 -1.85
C LEU A 792 12.14 -4.17 -1.68
N GLN A 793 12.46 -3.27 -2.62
CA GLN A 793 13.68 -2.45 -2.51
C GLN A 793 13.75 -1.63 -1.21
N SER A 794 12.60 -1.32 -0.59
CA SER A 794 12.53 -0.64 0.70
C SER A 794 13.21 -1.40 1.85
N LEU A 795 13.30 -2.74 1.78
CA LEU A 795 14.01 -3.53 2.79
C LEU A 795 15.50 -3.19 2.87
N LYS A 796 16.13 -2.78 1.76
CA LYS A 796 17.54 -2.37 1.71
C LYS A 796 17.83 -1.13 2.55
N PHE A 797 16.80 -0.37 2.95
CA PHE A 797 16.93 0.75 3.88
C PHE A 797 17.80 0.39 5.09
N TYR A 798 17.59 -0.77 5.70
CA TYR A 798 18.26 -1.16 6.94
C TYR A 798 19.77 -1.37 6.76
N LYS A 799 20.23 -1.81 5.60
CA LYS A 799 21.66 -1.95 5.28
C LYS A 799 22.24 -0.65 4.77
N ASP A 800 21.59 -0.04 3.79
CA ASP A 800 22.19 1.01 2.96
C ASP A 800 22.12 2.40 3.63
N SER A 801 21.26 2.58 4.63
CA SER A 801 21.17 3.83 5.41
C SER A 801 22.27 3.97 6.47
N VAL A 802 23.03 2.91 6.79
CA VAL A 802 24.07 2.95 7.83
C VAL A 802 25.29 3.76 7.37
N SER A 803 25.74 4.71 8.18
CA SER A 803 26.90 5.57 7.86
C SER A 803 28.05 5.52 8.86
N LYS A 804 27.82 4.99 10.07
CA LYS A 804 28.81 4.91 11.15
C LYS A 804 29.13 3.47 11.53
N GLY A 805 30.35 3.24 12.02
CA GLY A 805 30.74 1.97 12.63
C GLY A 805 30.01 1.69 13.95
N LYS A 806 30.40 0.63 14.67
CA LYS A 806 29.82 0.26 15.97
C LYS A 806 29.95 1.38 17.00
N GLU A 807 28.94 1.54 17.86
CA GLU A 807 28.89 2.57 18.90
C GLU A 807 28.70 1.96 20.30
N GLN A 808 29.33 2.60 21.28
CA GLN A 808 29.07 2.41 22.69
C GLN A 808 28.08 3.46 23.19
N ILE A 809 27.07 3.04 23.96
CA ILE A 809 26.19 3.96 24.70
C ILE A 809 26.67 4.02 26.15
N ILE A 810 27.08 5.20 26.60
CA ILE A 810 27.56 5.43 27.97
C ILE A 810 26.48 6.16 28.76
N ALA A 811 25.89 5.48 29.74
CA ALA A 811 24.95 6.05 30.70
C ALA A 811 25.71 6.75 31.84
N LEU A 812 25.76 8.08 31.76
CA LEU A 812 26.38 8.94 32.76
C LEU A 812 25.42 9.19 33.93
N LYS A 813 25.57 8.41 35.01
CA LYS A 813 24.82 8.60 36.25
C LYS A 813 25.43 9.75 37.05
N ILE A 814 24.71 10.87 37.13
CA ILE A 814 25.15 12.06 37.86
C ILE A 814 24.73 11.93 39.33
N VAL A 815 25.70 11.64 40.19
CA VAL A 815 25.46 11.24 41.59
C VAL A 815 26.11 12.20 42.60
N ASP A 816 25.61 12.24 43.83
CA ASP A 816 26.32 12.86 44.94
C ASP A 816 27.44 11.95 45.48
N LYS A 817 28.17 12.44 46.51
CA LYS A 817 29.25 11.70 47.17
C LYS A 817 28.82 10.36 47.79
N ASN A 818 27.52 10.16 48.03
CA ASN A 818 26.95 8.93 48.59
C ASN A 818 26.40 8.02 47.48
N GLY A 819 26.61 8.36 46.20
CA GLY A 819 26.11 7.58 45.07
C GLY A 819 24.63 7.82 44.74
N LYS A 820 23.94 8.75 45.41
CA LYS A 820 22.55 9.09 45.11
C LYS A 820 22.47 9.92 43.83
N GLU A 821 21.62 9.53 42.89
CA GLU A 821 21.37 10.32 41.68
C GLU A 821 20.79 11.70 42.03
N VAL A 822 21.42 12.76 41.51
CA VAL A 822 21.07 14.16 41.77
C VAL A 822 20.68 14.93 40.51
N TYR A 823 20.82 14.30 39.34
CA TYR A 823 20.39 14.81 38.05
C TYR A 823 20.07 13.62 37.12
N PRO A 824 19.07 13.73 36.23
CA PRO A 824 18.72 12.63 35.34
C PRO A 824 19.92 12.12 34.55
N THR A 825 20.06 10.80 34.48
CA THR A 825 21.08 10.11 33.68
C THR A 825 21.19 10.70 32.27
N GLN A 826 22.42 10.95 31.82
CA GLN A 826 22.70 11.45 30.48
C GLN A 826 23.29 10.32 29.64
N TYR A 827 22.78 10.11 28.43
CA TYR A 827 23.33 9.14 27.49
C TYR A 827 24.27 9.83 26.51
N VAL A 828 25.37 9.17 26.18
CA VAL A 828 26.32 9.63 25.16
C VAL A 828 26.70 8.45 24.29
N LYS A 829 26.54 8.63 22.97
CA LYS A 829 27.04 7.67 21.98
C LYS A 829 28.45 8.04 21.56
N VAL A 830 29.33 7.04 21.55
CA VAL A 830 30.72 7.17 21.09
C VAL A 830 31.07 5.97 20.23
N GLU A 831 31.50 6.21 18.99
CA GLU A 831 31.99 5.16 18.10
C GLU A 831 33.18 4.42 18.72
N VAL A 832 33.20 3.09 18.58
CA VAL A 832 34.25 2.24 19.15
C VAL A 832 35.61 2.65 18.58
N GLY A 833 36.59 2.82 19.48
CA GLY A 833 37.93 3.31 19.15
C GLY A 833 38.06 4.85 19.13
N LYS A 834 36.94 5.59 19.06
CA LYS A 834 36.95 7.07 19.02
C LYS A 834 36.73 7.69 20.40
N THR A 835 36.98 9.00 20.49
CA THR A 835 36.67 9.80 21.68
C THR A 835 35.68 10.91 21.37
N ARG A 836 34.90 11.31 22.37
CA ARG A 836 33.96 12.42 22.28
C ARG A 836 34.08 13.32 23.51
N LYS A 837 34.22 14.61 23.27
CA LYS A 837 34.20 15.63 24.31
C LYS A 837 32.75 16.07 24.57
N ILE A 838 32.36 16.09 25.83
CA ILE A 838 31.02 16.49 26.26
C ILE A 838 31.10 17.60 27.33
N THR A 839 29.99 18.32 27.48
CA THR A 839 29.79 19.27 28.58
C THR A 839 28.80 18.67 29.57
N LEU A 840 29.26 18.44 30.80
CA LEU A 840 28.47 17.99 31.92
C LEU A 840 27.41 19.04 32.32
N PRO A 841 26.22 18.62 32.80
CA PRO A 841 25.12 19.53 33.08
C PRO A 841 25.42 20.50 34.22
N LYS A 842 24.97 21.75 34.08
CA LYS A 842 24.95 22.77 35.14
C LYS A 842 23.55 22.85 35.73
N PHE A 843 23.40 22.54 37.01
CA PHE A 843 22.10 22.61 37.69
C PHE A 843 22.22 23.11 39.14
N SER A 844 21.09 23.56 39.68
CA SER A 844 21.05 24.26 40.96
C SER A 844 21.50 23.38 42.12
N GLY A 845 22.42 23.91 42.93
CA GLY A 845 22.83 23.28 44.18
C GLY A 845 23.99 22.31 44.09
N TYR A 846 24.54 22.04 42.90
CA TYR A 846 25.62 21.06 42.72
C TYR A 846 26.67 21.51 41.68
N TYR A 847 27.86 20.92 41.72
CA TYR A 847 28.92 21.11 40.72
C TYR A 847 29.81 19.86 40.62
N PRO A 848 30.37 19.50 39.44
CA PRO A 848 31.29 18.37 39.31
C PRO A 848 32.62 18.64 40.02
N LYS A 849 33.40 17.59 40.32
CA LYS A 849 34.73 17.70 40.96
C LYS A 849 35.58 18.80 40.31
N ASN A 850 36.19 19.66 41.13
CA ASN A 850 37.00 20.81 40.69
C ASN A 850 36.30 21.81 39.76
N LYS A 851 34.96 21.79 39.67
CA LYS A 851 34.15 22.63 38.77
C LYS A 851 34.54 22.49 37.29
N LYS A 852 35.15 21.36 36.90
CA LYS A 852 35.44 21.02 35.50
C LYS A 852 34.18 20.43 34.86
N TYR A 853 33.61 21.16 33.92
CA TYR A 853 32.38 20.73 33.23
C TYR A 853 32.67 20.02 31.90
N ASN A 854 33.89 20.05 31.38
CA ASN A 854 34.26 19.32 30.18
C ASN A 854 34.79 17.95 30.55
N MET A 855 34.35 16.92 29.84
CA MET A 855 34.78 15.53 30.01
C MET A 855 34.99 14.90 28.63
N THR A 856 36.03 14.08 28.50
CA THR A 856 36.27 13.28 27.29
C THR A 856 35.92 11.83 27.60
N LEU A 857 35.11 11.23 26.72
CA LEU A 857 34.69 9.83 26.79
C LEU A 857 35.33 9.06 25.63
N LYS A 858 35.63 7.79 25.83
CA LYS A 858 36.17 6.89 24.79
C LYS A 858 35.22 5.72 24.58
N GLY A 859 34.86 5.44 23.33
CA GLY A 859 34.15 4.23 22.95
C GLY A 859 35.12 3.05 22.97
N THR A 860 34.85 2.06 23.81
CA THR A 860 35.77 0.93 24.07
C THR A 860 35.25 -0.38 23.50
N GLN A 861 33.94 -0.58 23.51
CA GLN A 861 33.26 -1.77 23.01
C GLN A 861 31.83 -1.41 22.61
N GLU A 862 31.21 -2.20 21.76
CA GLU A 862 29.79 -2.06 21.43
C GLU A 862 28.89 -2.33 22.65
N GLY A 863 27.72 -1.69 22.69
CA GLY A 863 26.71 -1.91 23.71
C GLY A 863 26.69 -0.85 24.82
N ASN A 864 26.02 -1.19 25.92
CA ASN A 864 25.68 -0.24 26.98
C ASN A 864 26.65 -0.34 28.17
N THR A 865 27.11 0.80 28.68
CA THR A 865 27.92 0.87 29.90
C THR A 865 27.42 1.97 30.83
N VAL A 866 27.75 1.86 32.11
CA VAL A 866 27.36 2.84 33.13
C VAL A 866 28.61 3.48 33.70
N GLN A 867 28.65 4.82 33.72
CA GLN A 867 29.72 5.58 34.36
C GLN A 867 29.14 6.59 35.35
N LYS A 868 29.68 6.62 36.57
CA LYS A 868 29.24 7.57 37.61
C LYS A 868 30.05 8.86 37.53
N VAL A 869 29.37 10.00 37.57
CA VAL A 869 30.00 11.33 37.66
C VAL A 869 29.60 11.98 38.97
N VAL A 870 30.57 12.16 39.87
CA VAL A 870 30.31 12.67 41.22
C VAL A 870 30.21 14.20 41.23
N TYR A 871 29.08 14.69 41.71
CA TYR A 871 28.77 16.09 41.92
C TYR A 871 28.78 16.43 43.42
N THR A 872 29.40 17.56 43.75
CA THR A 872 29.48 18.10 45.10
C THR A 872 28.33 19.08 45.34
N ARG A 873 27.60 18.90 46.44
CA ARG A 873 26.54 19.81 46.87
C ARG A 873 27.11 21.15 47.33
N THR A 874 26.56 22.25 46.82
CA THR A 874 26.88 23.62 47.26
C THR A 874 26.35 23.89 48.67
N ALA A 875 26.93 24.88 49.36
CA ALA A 875 26.48 25.30 50.68
C ALA A 875 25.01 25.74 50.74
N ALA A 876 24.51 26.36 49.66
CA ALA A 876 23.12 26.77 49.54
C ALA A 876 22.14 25.59 49.46
N GLY A 877 22.61 24.44 48.98
CA GLY A 877 21.76 23.34 48.55
C GLY A 877 20.99 23.65 47.25
N PRO A 878 20.23 22.67 46.74
CA PRO A 878 19.41 22.85 45.55
C PRO A 878 18.26 23.84 45.81
N ALA A 879 17.87 24.54 44.74
CA ALA A 879 16.64 25.33 44.74
C ALA A 879 15.42 24.41 44.82
N ILE A 880 14.59 24.60 45.83
CA ILE A 880 13.34 23.85 46.03
C ILE A 880 12.19 24.76 45.63
N SER A 881 11.37 24.33 44.68
CA SER A 881 10.17 25.08 44.28
C SER A 881 9.29 25.40 45.49
N TYR A 882 8.88 26.66 45.62
CA TYR A 882 8.08 27.16 46.75
C TYR A 882 6.83 27.87 46.25
N ASN A 883 6.95 28.82 45.32
CA ASN A 883 5.85 29.50 44.63
C ASN A 883 4.70 30.02 45.53
N TYR A 884 5.04 30.70 46.62
CA TYR A 884 4.05 31.37 47.48
C TYR A 884 4.24 32.89 47.48
N ARG A 885 3.13 33.63 47.58
CA ARG A 885 3.16 35.02 48.04
C ARG A 885 3.52 35.06 49.52
N VAL A 886 4.46 35.92 49.86
CA VAL A 886 4.97 36.09 51.23
C VAL A 886 5.07 37.56 51.59
N LYS A 887 4.75 37.90 52.85
CA LYS A 887 4.94 39.24 53.41
C LYS A 887 6.12 39.21 54.38
N VAL A 888 7.07 40.15 54.26
CA VAL A 888 8.17 40.26 55.22
C VAL A 888 7.66 40.95 56.49
N THR A 889 7.65 40.24 57.60
CA THR A 889 7.03 40.69 58.86
C THR A 889 8.02 40.96 60.00
N LYS A 890 9.31 40.61 59.85
CA LYS A 890 10.35 40.85 60.85
C LYS A 890 11.44 41.78 60.30
N LYS A 891 11.85 42.81 61.07
CA LYS A 891 12.83 43.84 60.67
C LYS A 891 14.29 43.38 60.78
N ASN A 892 14.59 42.44 61.70
CA ASN A 892 15.96 42.08 62.09
C ASN A 892 16.65 41.06 61.17
N TYR A 893 16.04 40.69 60.05
CA TYR A 893 16.60 39.71 59.12
C TYR A 893 17.22 40.40 57.90
N LYS A 894 18.49 40.08 57.64
CA LYS A 894 19.26 40.58 56.51
C LYS A 894 18.76 39.97 55.19
N LEU A 895 18.70 40.79 54.14
CA LEU A 895 18.48 40.37 52.76
C LEU A 895 19.84 40.23 52.07
N TYR A 896 20.05 39.11 51.37
CA TYR A 896 21.31 38.80 50.69
C TYR A 896 21.12 38.76 49.17
N LYS A 897 22.12 39.22 48.41
CA LYS A 897 22.17 39.12 46.94
C LYS A 897 22.52 37.71 46.48
N ASN A 898 23.31 36.98 47.27
CA ASN A 898 23.79 35.63 46.98
C ASN A 898 24.15 34.88 48.27
N PHE A 899 24.49 33.59 48.15
CA PHE A 899 24.94 32.75 49.26
C PHE A 899 26.43 32.90 49.61
N LYS A 900 27.12 33.91 49.04
CA LYS A 900 28.40 34.44 49.56
C LYS A 900 28.16 35.56 50.59
N TRP A 901 26.94 35.66 51.12
CA TRP A 901 26.49 36.61 52.14
C TRP A 901 26.65 38.10 51.77
N LYS A 902 26.74 38.44 50.47
CA LYS A 902 26.72 39.84 50.02
C LYS A 902 25.36 40.47 50.33
N LYS A 903 25.33 41.48 51.20
CA LYS A 903 24.08 42.15 51.64
C LYS A 903 23.42 42.93 50.49
N SER A 904 22.10 43.00 50.50
CA SER A 904 21.31 43.89 49.64
C SER A 904 20.91 45.16 50.39
N LYS A 905 20.93 46.32 49.72
CA LYS A 905 20.46 47.60 50.27
C LYS A 905 18.92 47.76 50.19
N THR A 906 18.22 46.82 49.55
CA THR A 906 16.77 46.91 49.34
C THR A 906 15.98 46.77 50.65
N LYS A 907 15.18 47.79 50.98
CA LYS A 907 14.24 47.77 52.12
C LYS A 907 13.01 46.92 51.79
N VAL A 908 12.90 45.75 52.43
CA VAL A 908 11.83 44.74 52.18
C VAL A 908 10.78 44.62 53.29
N TYR A 909 11.00 45.22 54.45
CA TYR A 909 10.08 45.12 55.60
C TYR A 909 8.66 45.63 55.26
N LYS A 910 7.63 44.91 55.73
CA LYS A 910 6.19 45.13 55.48
C LYS A 910 5.74 45.00 54.01
N LYS A 911 6.63 44.69 53.07
CA LYS A 911 6.30 44.48 51.65
C LYS A 911 5.97 43.02 51.33
N THR A 912 5.19 42.83 50.27
CA THR A 912 4.79 41.51 49.76
C THR A 912 5.59 41.16 48.51
N TYR A 913 6.03 39.92 48.42
CA TYR A 913 6.82 39.37 47.32
C TYR A 913 6.31 37.98 46.93
N VAL A 914 6.71 37.51 45.76
CA VAL A 914 6.58 36.10 45.37
C VAL A 914 7.87 35.40 45.77
N ALA A 915 7.80 34.47 46.72
CA ALA A 915 8.89 33.56 47.02
C ALA A 915 8.80 32.36 46.06
N LYS A 916 9.59 32.41 44.97
CA LYS A 916 9.58 31.33 43.96
C LYS A 916 10.29 30.07 44.46
N TYR A 917 11.43 30.24 45.13
CA TYR A 917 12.29 29.13 45.58
C TYR A 917 12.64 29.21 47.06
N ARG A 918 12.85 28.05 47.67
CA ARG A 918 13.42 27.83 48.99
C ARG A 918 14.76 27.13 48.86
N TYR A 919 15.71 27.47 49.73
CA TYR A 919 17.03 26.85 49.82
C TYR A 919 17.23 26.36 51.25
N ASP A 920 17.55 25.08 51.39
CA ASP A 920 17.89 24.47 52.68
C ASP A 920 19.42 24.47 52.80
N HIS A 921 19.94 25.53 53.43
CA HIS A 921 21.36 25.83 53.49
C HIS A 921 22.06 24.95 54.53
N LYS A 922 23.34 24.63 54.29
CA LYS A 922 24.18 23.82 55.21
C LYS A 922 24.35 24.38 56.63
N ASN A 923 23.88 25.61 56.87
CA ASN A 923 23.96 26.27 58.19
C ASN A 923 22.68 26.05 59.03
N GLY A 924 21.83 25.09 58.63
CA GLY A 924 20.55 24.78 59.28
C GLY A 924 19.40 25.75 58.96
N ASN A 925 19.66 26.89 58.31
CA ASN A 925 18.63 27.88 57.99
C ASN A 925 18.01 27.65 56.60
N LYS A 926 16.73 28.02 56.49
CA LYS A 926 15.98 28.01 55.22
C LYS A 926 15.91 29.43 54.67
N TYR A 927 16.29 29.63 53.41
CA TYR A 927 16.24 30.93 52.75
C TYR A 927 15.22 30.90 51.61
N LEU A 928 14.52 32.02 51.36
CA LEU A 928 13.57 32.19 50.28
C LEU A 928 14.12 33.19 49.26
N ALA A 929 14.05 32.85 47.98
CA ALA A 929 14.33 33.76 46.87
C ALA A 929 13.08 34.61 46.58
N LEU A 930 13.17 35.90 46.90
CA LEU A 930 12.09 36.86 46.72
C LEU A 930 12.11 37.48 45.33
N TYR A 931 10.93 37.60 44.74
CA TYR A 931 10.67 38.25 43.46
C TYR A 931 9.54 39.27 43.61
N THR A 932 9.60 40.35 42.84
CA THR A 932 8.47 41.29 42.73
C THR A 932 7.27 40.62 42.02
N LYS A 933 6.10 41.26 42.04
CA LYS A 933 4.92 40.78 41.29
C LYS A 933 5.18 40.68 39.79
N GLY A 934 6.00 41.57 39.23
CA GLY A 934 6.48 41.54 37.84
C GLY A 934 7.65 40.58 37.58
N GLY A 935 8.03 39.73 38.54
CA GLY A 935 9.03 38.69 38.33
C GLY A 935 10.49 39.10 38.47
N LYS A 936 10.80 40.36 38.87
CA LYS A 936 12.18 40.82 39.10
C LYS A 936 12.74 40.23 40.41
N PHE A 937 13.93 39.64 40.36
CA PHE A 937 14.60 39.10 41.55
C PHE A 937 15.00 40.22 42.53
N VAL A 938 14.78 39.99 43.83
CA VAL A 938 15.01 40.98 44.91
C VAL A 938 16.15 40.55 45.83
N GLY A 939 16.25 39.25 46.15
CA GLY A 939 17.28 38.71 47.03
C GLY A 939 16.80 37.48 47.81
N TYR A 940 17.70 36.95 48.64
CA TYR A 940 17.48 35.82 49.54
C TYR A 940 17.25 36.31 50.97
N ILE A 941 16.17 35.86 51.61
CA ILE A 941 15.85 36.18 53.01
C ILE A 941 15.62 34.91 53.81
N ASN A 942 15.96 34.89 55.10
CA ASN A 942 15.62 33.74 55.96
C ASN A 942 14.08 33.56 56.02
N LYS A 943 13.60 32.33 55.86
CA LYS A 943 12.17 31.96 55.89
C LYS A 943 11.48 32.44 57.18
N LYS A 944 12.18 32.45 58.32
CA LYS A 944 11.67 32.93 59.61
C LYS A 944 11.28 34.43 59.61
N ALA A 945 11.75 35.20 58.62
CA ALA A 945 11.46 36.62 58.47
C ALA A 945 10.11 36.93 57.82
N VAL A 946 9.47 35.94 57.19
CA VAL A 946 8.29 36.15 56.35
C VAL A 946 7.08 35.35 56.83
N LYS A 947 5.89 35.87 56.54
CA LYS A 947 4.61 35.17 56.68
C LYS A 947 4.12 34.73 55.30
N ARG A 948 3.80 33.44 55.14
CA ARG A 948 3.16 32.91 53.92
C ARG A 948 1.72 33.44 53.84
N LEU A 949 1.30 33.89 52.66
CA LEU A 949 -0.05 34.38 52.40
C LEU A 949 -0.88 33.32 51.67
N GLY A 950 -0.57 33.07 50.40
CA GLY A 950 -1.24 32.07 49.55
C GLY A 950 -0.38 31.72 48.33
N SER A 951 -0.83 30.74 47.53
CA SER A 951 -0.09 30.29 46.34
C SER A 951 0.06 31.43 45.34
N ALA A 952 1.24 31.60 44.76
CA ALA A 952 1.49 32.63 43.76
C ALA A 952 0.66 32.44 42.48
N THR A 953 0.24 31.22 42.18
CA THR A 953 -0.57 30.86 41.01
C THR A 953 -2.08 31.06 41.19
N GLN A 954 -2.53 31.28 42.43
CA GLN A 954 -3.94 31.55 42.72
C GLN A 954 -4.19 33.06 42.78
N PRO A 955 -5.41 33.55 42.54
CA PRO A 955 -5.73 34.96 42.77
C PRO A 955 -5.78 35.27 44.28
N GLU A 956 -5.56 36.54 44.66
CA GLU A 956 -5.40 36.97 46.07
C GLU A 956 -6.64 36.70 46.95
N GLN A 957 -7.82 36.61 46.34
CA GLN A 957 -9.06 36.22 47.00
C GLN A 957 -9.20 34.73 47.32
N GLY A 958 -8.31 33.89 46.77
CA GLY A 958 -8.37 32.43 46.88
C GLY A 958 -9.44 31.79 45.99
N LYS A 959 -9.50 30.45 46.01
CA LYS A 959 -10.50 29.64 45.30
C LYS A 959 -11.92 29.95 45.80
N ALA A 960 -12.88 29.98 44.87
CA ALA A 960 -14.30 30.05 45.21
C ALA A 960 -14.78 28.71 45.77
N TYR A 961 -15.44 28.72 46.92
CA TYR A 961 -16.11 27.56 47.48
C TYR A 961 -17.62 27.74 47.30
N THR A 962 -18.28 26.75 46.71
CA THR A 962 -19.76 26.70 46.69
C THR A 962 -20.27 26.81 48.12
N TYR A 963 -21.20 27.73 48.33
CA TYR A 963 -21.76 28.01 49.65
C TYR A 963 -23.28 27.86 49.66
N GLY A 964 -23.97 28.40 48.64
CA GLY A 964 -25.38 28.09 48.37
C GLY A 964 -26.41 28.51 49.43
N LYS A 965 -26.05 29.36 50.41
CA LYS A 965 -26.96 29.70 51.54
C LYS A 965 -27.66 31.05 51.36
N ARG A 966 -28.91 31.15 51.83
CA ARG A 966 -29.57 32.45 52.04
C ARG A 966 -28.98 33.15 53.26
N VAL A 967 -28.65 34.43 53.13
CA VAL A 967 -28.01 35.22 54.18
C VAL A 967 -28.66 36.59 54.32
N LYS A 968 -28.90 37.03 55.56
CA LYS A 968 -29.35 38.38 55.91
C LYS A 968 -28.17 39.22 56.39
N ILE A 969 -27.96 40.40 55.82
CA ILE A 969 -26.85 41.28 56.19
C ILE A 969 -27.22 42.07 57.45
N LYS A 970 -26.52 41.79 58.56
CA LYS A 970 -26.84 42.27 59.91
C LYS A 970 -25.89 43.34 60.45
N SER A 971 -24.84 43.71 59.71
CA SER A 971 -23.88 44.72 60.17
C SER A 971 -23.60 45.78 59.10
N LYS A 972 -23.69 47.07 59.47
CA LYS A 972 -23.25 48.21 58.64
C LYS A 972 -21.73 48.38 58.62
N LYS A 973 -21.00 47.72 59.55
CA LYS A 973 -19.54 47.87 59.74
C LYS A 973 -18.72 47.41 58.54
N TYR A 974 -19.24 46.47 57.75
CA TYR A 974 -18.51 45.85 56.65
C TYR A 974 -18.95 46.42 55.31
N LYS A 975 -17.97 46.87 54.53
CA LYS A 975 -18.18 47.43 53.19
C LYS A 975 -18.50 46.33 52.19
N LEU A 976 -19.40 46.62 51.25
CA LEU A 976 -19.64 45.82 50.05
C LEU A 976 -18.66 46.24 48.95
N TYR A 977 -18.08 45.26 48.27
CA TYR A 977 -17.10 45.47 47.20
C TYR A 977 -17.61 44.89 45.88
N LYS A 978 -17.34 45.58 44.76
CA LYS A 978 -17.66 45.09 43.41
C LYS A 978 -16.71 43.96 42.98
N ASN A 979 -15.47 44.01 43.46
CA ASN A 979 -14.40 43.07 43.14
C ASN A 979 -13.36 43.03 44.25
N PHE A 980 -12.41 42.10 44.14
CA PHE A 980 -11.30 41.96 45.09
C PHE A 980 -10.13 42.94 44.86
N LYS A 981 -10.28 43.91 43.95
CA LYS A 981 -9.44 45.14 43.89
C LYS A 981 -9.95 46.21 44.87
N TRP A 982 -10.84 45.84 45.79
CA TRP A 982 -11.43 46.70 46.82
C TRP A 982 -12.22 47.91 46.31
N LYS A 983 -12.71 47.86 45.05
CA LYS A 983 -13.63 48.87 44.52
C LYS A 983 -14.96 48.77 45.27
N LYS A 984 -15.31 49.81 46.04
CA LYS A 984 -16.53 49.82 46.86
C LYS A 984 -17.79 49.83 45.98
N SER A 985 -18.84 49.15 46.43
CA SER A 985 -20.17 49.26 45.84
C SER A 985 -20.99 50.33 46.57
N LYS A 986 -21.81 51.09 45.83
CA LYS A 986 -22.77 52.06 46.40
C LYS A 986 -24.08 51.38 46.86
N THR A 987 -24.28 50.10 46.55
CA THR A 987 -25.51 49.37 46.87
C THR A 987 -25.69 49.20 48.39
N LYS A 988 -26.81 49.70 48.92
CA LYS A 988 -27.20 49.52 50.33
C LYS A 988 -27.76 48.11 50.55
N VAL A 989 -27.03 47.29 51.30
CA VAL A 989 -27.35 45.87 51.56
C VAL A 989 -27.79 45.55 53.00
N TYR A 990 -27.66 46.49 53.92
CA TYR A 990 -28.01 46.28 55.34
C TYR A 990 -29.49 45.92 55.54
N LYS A 991 -29.76 44.96 56.44
CA LYS A 991 -31.08 44.34 56.72
C LYS A 991 -31.72 43.59 55.55
N LYS A 992 -31.12 43.55 54.36
CA LYS A 992 -31.62 42.80 53.20
C LYS A 992 -31.11 41.35 53.18
N THR A 993 -31.85 40.48 52.50
CA THR A 993 -31.54 39.06 52.33
C THR A 993 -31.08 38.79 50.90
N TYR A 994 -30.03 37.96 50.76
CA TYR A 994 -29.42 37.59 49.48
C TYR A 994 -29.09 36.09 49.47
N VAL A 995 -28.85 35.54 48.29
CA VAL A 995 -28.25 34.21 48.13
C VAL A 995 -26.73 34.39 48.05
N ALA A 996 -26.01 33.84 49.02
CA ALA A 996 -24.56 33.77 49.00
C ALA A 996 -24.11 32.51 48.24
N LYS A 997 -24.00 32.60 46.90
CA LYS A 997 -23.66 31.43 46.07
C LYS A 997 -22.25 30.91 46.37
N TYR A 998 -21.29 31.80 46.56
CA TYR A 998 -19.88 31.45 46.78
C TYR A 998 -19.29 32.12 48.01
N ARG A 999 -18.32 31.45 48.62
CA ARG A 999 -17.47 31.96 49.71
C ARG A 999 -16.00 31.91 49.30
N TYR A 1000 -15.26 32.97 49.61
CA TYR A 1000 -13.83 33.13 49.32
C TYR A 1000 -13.07 33.27 50.63
N LYS A 1001 -11.86 32.70 50.71
CA LYS A 1001 -10.91 32.91 51.81
C LYS A 1001 -9.75 33.76 51.28
N HIS A 1002 -9.82 35.06 51.54
CA HIS A 1002 -8.85 36.01 51.01
C HIS A 1002 -7.53 35.95 51.80
N GLU A 1003 -6.41 36.24 51.14
CA GLU A 1003 -5.07 36.32 51.76
C GLU A 1003 -4.94 37.35 52.90
N ASN A 1004 -5.90 38.27 53.04
CA ASN A 1004 -5.92 39.21 54.17
C ASN A 1004 -6.44 38.56 55.47
N GLY A 1005 -6.81 37.27 55.43
CA GLY A 1005 -7.33 36.49 56.55
C GLY A 1005 -8.85 36.49 56.68
N ASN A 1006 -9.56 37.34 55.95
CA ASN A 1006 -11.01 37.43 55.99
C ASN A 1006 -11.68 36.50 54.98
N LYS A 1007 -12.92 36.09 55.31
CA LYS A 1007 -13.80 35.37 54.40
C LYS A 1007 -14.78 36.35 53.76
N TYR A 1008 -15.05 36.19 52.47
CA TYR A 1008 -16.00 37.03 51.73
C TYR A 1008 -17.07 36.17 51.07
N LEU A 1009 -18.30 36.68 51.04
CA LEU A 1009 -19.45 36.05 50.39
C LEU A 1009 -19.78 36.81 49.11
N ALA A 1010 -20.00 36.10 48.01
CA ALA A 1010 -20.56 36.65 46.78
C ALA A 1010 -22.08 36.64 46.86
N LEU A 1011 -22.68 37.83 46.95
CA LEU A 1011 -24.12 38.02 47.14
C LEU A 1011 -24.84 38.13 45.79
N TYR A 1012 -25.98 37.44 45.70
CA TYR A 1012 -26.87 37.47 44.56
C TYR A 1012 -28.32 37.72 45.01
N THR A 1013 -29.14 38.36 44.18
CA THR A 1013 -30.59 38.43 44.39
C THR A 1013 -31.25 37.06 44.24
N LYS A 1014 -32.53 36.93 44.60
CA LYS A 1014 -33.33 35.72 44.34
C LYS A 1014 -33.37 35.38 42.83
N SER A 1015 -33.47 36.40 41.98
CA SER A 1015 -33.38 36.28 40.51
C SER A 1015 -31.97 36.03 39.96
N GLY A 1016 -30.96 35.83 40.82
CA GLY A 1016 -29.61 35.49 40.38
C GLY A 1016 -28.72 36.66 39.94
N LYS A 1017 -29.16 37.92 40.11
CA LYS A 1017 -28.33 39.11 39.81
C LYS A 1017 -27.22 39.28 40.84
N PHE A 1018 -25.97 39.40 40.39
CA PHE A 1018 -24.81 39.63 41.26
C PHE A 1018 -24.83 41.04 41.89
N ILE A 1019 -24.57 41.11 43.19
CA ILE A 1019 -24.62 42.37 43.98
C ILE A 1019 -23.22 42.82 44.41
N GLY A 1020 -22.35 41.87 44.78
CA GLY A 1020 -21.00 42.16 45.23
C GLY A 1020 -20.47 41.18 46.27
N TYR A 1021 -19.26 41.46 46.74
CA TYR A 1021 -18.55 40.69 47.75
C TYR A 1021 -18.62 41.42 49.10
N ILE A 1022 -19.06 40.75 50.16
CA ILE A 1022 -19.07 41.29 51.53
C ILE A 1022 -18.32 40.37 52.48
N ASN A 1023 -17.70 40.92 53.54
CA ASN A 1023 -17.10 40.10 54.59
C ASN A 1023 -18.16 39.18 55.22
N SER A 1024 -17.86 37.89 55.38
CA SER A 1024 -18.84 36.92 55.88
C SER A 1024 -19.33 37.25 57.29
N LYS A 1025 -18.53 37.97 58.10
CA LYS A 1025 -18.94 38.45 59.43
C LYS A 1025 -20.08 39.47 59.39
N ALA A 1026 -20.41 40.02 58.22
CA ALA A 1026 -21.52 40.94 58.03
C ALA A 1026 -22.88 40.23 57.92
N ALA A 1027 -22.88 38.91 57.68
CA ALA A 1027 -24.05 38.17 57.25
C ALA A 1027 -24.37 37.02 58.21
N LYS A 1028 -25.66 36.83 58.51
CA LYS A 1028 -26.18 35.67 59.26
C LYS A 1028 -26.95 34.77 58.29
N VAL A 1029 -26.68 33.46 58.32
CA VAL A 1029 -27.47 32.48 57.54
C VAL A 1029 -28.90 32.49 58.06
N VAL A 1030 -29.86 32.47 57.14
CA VAL A 1030 -31.28 32.34 57.44
C VAL A 1030 -31.79 31.07 56.78
N LYS A 1031 -32.69 30.35 57.47
CA LYS A 1031 -33.39 29.21 56.90
C LYS A 1031 -34.27 29.70 55.74
#